data_AF-A0A7M3XPA0-F1
#
_entry.id   AF-A0A7M3XPA0-F1
#
_cell.length_a   1.000
_cell.length_b   1.000
_cell.length_c   1.000
_cell.angle_alpha   90.00
_cell.angle_beta   90.00
_cell.angle_gamma   90.00
#
_symmetry.space_group_name_H-M   'P 1'
#
loop_
_entity.id
_entity.type
_entity.pdbx_description
1 polymer ?
#
loop_
_entity_poly.entity_id
_entity_poly.type
_entity_poly.pdbx_seq_one_letter_code
_entity_poly.pdbx_strand_id
1 'polypeptide(L)'
;MGLVENLGRVASSYMDEKEKLQTTGDKRKRTRMGHGFWPHEVLRDILIFAFMGAVLLYYAWIIPPPLHGAADPYAQAGFVFPDWYVLFSYGYLRWGEYLPQFTVPTGFVGDIFGQPVFPWNAAWWGAALTGIPVGILILPPFLGGREKRPVEDPWFAAAGAVYLAHIWFISVFSINIFLELYHKNRSDYCKLDSHGDLLCGVREPWLAEAFNALPWLMTGVLLWICIYFGARMVLTKAWGSAFTPGHAKQILVGALILSTAATVATWDVYDKGFWGARGLGTIADYGELEEMRTQPSDIHVHDTNEFTDNFGWSDDGIVPTAAWLDWVIYQPGQQVIIDFADANGHQNPATGENAAQDSTVLTEADSWLSSGNFTITEDPVLFPEGHHESVGKITTDIACEHRAEERKINDVKTETMISSTMVVYDSDNKIVSEFTNCAGASLDLAVGTYTYEMEVAITGPLALNDTMMKEMSLEISAFQPLLVWSNSAPAALQGKTVNLSSSVEMALGGSNFDQVDNPSYHMNPKSLDAKLIYAMFIPCLTFGAMVFILLRSMARGYEFEMNKCYGCDLCDDACPVRLFNGGDKLNIIYNSWNNEDDGVPLYSCLTCTACTNACPQLVDYDSYVDIRRGLIVGGPQAEIPHTVLQAVLAAEAEEDADVDFIPIEDYPIESNVGYYPGCVDYLDQEMVFSHVNEGEMNLGDATTSAFTIFDEIGVDVSYLGRDFLKCCGHDQKWQGLTEVFDKLKAYNQKKIQQSGIDTLVSSCAECFRTFARDYELEDIKVMHTTEFLLDQGFDMSLKVAEETTVTYHDPCRLGRQMGIYEEPRELIQSVEGVSLVEMEHSGEDAMCCGVSSMMSCNENARALRIARMEEIKSTGADTMLTSCPKCVSHFECLKFEGDERYADIKILDVVSFLAQQINEKKEKLGQQTPIAVETEA
;
A
#
# COMPACT_ATOMS: atom_id res chain seq x y z
N MET A 1 7.12 19.09 34.72
CA MET A 1 7.67 19.21 33.35
C MET A 1 7.15 18.01 32.58
N GLY A 2 6.39 18.27 31.51
CA GLY A 2 5.30 17.41 31.07
C GLY A 2 5.68 16.42 29.97
N LEU A 3 4.92 15.31 29.90
CA LEU A 3 4.93 14.24 28.89
C LEU A 3 5.14 14.70 27.42
N VAL A 4 4.83 15.95 27.11
CA VAL A 4 4.89 16.57 25.77
C VAL A 4 6.31 16.99 25.37
N GLU A 5 7.15 17.45 26.30
CA GLU A 5 8.59 17.68 26.04
C GLU A 5 9.32 16.35 25.81
N ASN A 6 8.93 15.31 26.57
CA ASN A 6 9.45 13.96 26.40
C ASN A 6 9.09 13.36 25.03
N LEU A 7 7.90 13.62 24.49
CA LEU A 7 7.49 13.14 23.15
C LEU A 7 8.22 13.82 21.99
N GLY A 8 8.54 15.12 22.13
CA GLY A 8 9.35 15.85 21.14
C GLY A 8 10.79 15.33 21.09
N ARG A 9 11.39 15.07 22.27
CA ARG A 9 12.72 14.48 22.43
C ARG A 9 12.81 13.06 21.89
N VAL A 10 11.78 12.23 22.17
CA VAL A 10 11.67 10.86 21.63
C VAL A 10 11.56 10.89 20.10
N ALA A 11 10.79 11.82 19.54
CA ALA A 11 10.61 11.90 18.10
C ALA A 11 11.86 12.41 17.36
N SER A 12 12.66 13.34 17.91
CA SER A 12 13.89 13.81 17.26
C SER A 12 14.99 12.75 17.33
N SER A 13 15.26 12.18 18.51
CA SER A 13 16.23 11.10 18.69
C SER A 13 15.90 9.89 17.81
N TYR A 14 14.61 9.55 17.69
CA TYR A 14 14.15 8.48 16.82
C TYR A 14 14.31 8.77 15.32
N MET A 15 14.15 10.03 14.89
CA MET A 15 14.31 10.42 13.49
C MET A 15 15.79 10.48 13.08
N ASP A 16 16.65 10.99 13.98
CA ASP A 16 18.09 11.05 13.76
C ASP A 16 18.70 9.64 13.76
N GLU A 17 18.27 8.75 14.66
CA GLU A 17 18.73 7.36 14.65
C GLU A 17 18.16 6.54 13.48
N LYS A 18 16.97 6.88 12.98
CA LYS A 18 16.46 6.29 11.74
C LYS A 18 17.37 6.63 10.55
N GLU A 19 17.82 7.87 10.44
CA GLU A 19 18.70 8.32 9.34
C GLU A 19 20.08 7.65 9.44
N LYS A 20 20.61 7.49 10.66
CA LYS A 20 21.82 6.70 10.92
C LYS A 20 21.65 5.22 10.58
N LEU A 21 20.53 4.60 10.93
CA LEU A 21 20.24 3.19 10.60
C LEU A 21 20.14 2.96 9.09
N GLN A 22 19.52 3.90 8.35
CA GLN A 22 19.40 3.84 6.89
C GLN A 22 20.76 3.96 6.19
N THR A 23 21.63 4.84 6.67
CA THR A 23 23.00 5.01 6.13
C THR A 23 23.95 3.88 6.56
N THR A 24 23.70 3.24 7.71
CA THR A 24 24.47 2.07 8.18
C THR A 24 24.14 0.79 7.42
N GLY A 25 22.92 0.68 6.87
CA GLY A 25 22.48 -0.43 6.02
C GLY A 25 23.35 -0.65 4.78
N ASP A 26 23.98 0.39 4.26
CA ASP A 26 24.88 0.32 3.09
C ASP A 26 26.27 -0.27 3.41
N LYS A 27 26.67 -0.33 4.69
CA LYS A 27 27.99 -0.83 5.11
C LYS A 27 28.00 -2.26 5.64
N ARG A 28 26.85 -2.83 6.04
CA ARG A 28 26.78 -4.22 6.54
C ARG A 28 26.58 -5.21 5.39
N LYS A 29 27.60 -6.01 5.08
CA LYS A 29 27.48 -7.15 4.15
C LYS A 29 27.01 -8.39 4.90
N ARG A 30 26.03 -9.10 4.33
CA ARG A 30 25.55 -10.40 4.82
C ARG A 30 26.65 -11.44 4.65
N THR A 31 27.21 -11.93 5.76
CA THR A 31 28.31 -12.92 5.76
C THR A 31 27.85 -14.29 5.24
N ARG A 32 26.57 -14.66 5.44
CA ARG A 32 25.97 -15.89 4.89
C ARG A 32 24.90 -15.60 3.83
N MET A 33 25.26 -15.69 2.56
CA MET A 33 24.33 -15.54 1.43
C MET A 33 23.52 -16.83 1.19
N GLY A 34 22.19 -16.76 1.24
CA GLY A 34 21.33 -17.83 0.73
C GLY A 34 21.52 -17.98 -0.77
N HIS A 35 21.93 -19.17 -1.22
CA HIS A 35 22.20 -19.46 -2.63
C HIS A 35 20.93 -20.05 -3.26
N GLY A 36 20.43 -19.50 -4.37
CA GLY A 36 19.19 -19.98 -5.02
C GLY A 36 19.23 -21.43 -5.54
N PHE A 37 20.40 -22.08 -5.51
CA PHE A 37 20.57 -23.49 -5.86
C PHE A 37 20.76 -24.39 -4.62
N TRP A 38 20.49 -23.88 -3.42
CA TRP A 38 20.57 -24.71 -2.23
C TRP A 38 19.47 -25.77 -2.26
N PRO A 39 19.76 -27.04 -1.90
CA PRO A 39 18.86 -28.16 -2.18
C PRO A 39 17.41 -27.99 -1.72
N HIS A 40 17.18 -27.31 -0.58
CA HIS A 40 15.83 -27.07 -0.07
C HIS A 40 15.02 -26.03 -0.86
N GLU A 41 15.65 -25.02 -1.45
CA GLU A 41 14.97 -23.98 -2.24
C GLU A 41 14.53 -24.57 -3.59
N VAL A 42 15.45 -25.29 -4.24
CA VAL A 42 15.19 -26.00 -5.50
C VAL A 42 14.07 -27.02 -5.35
N LEU A 43 14.04 -27.76 -4.23
CA LEU A 43 12.99 -28.73 -3.95
C LEU A 43 11.61 -28.06 -3.78
N ARG A 44 11.54 -26.95 -3.03
CA ARG A 44 10.28 -26.19 -2.85
C ARG A 44 9.74 -25.72 -4.19
N ASP A 45 10.58 -25.09 -5.00
CA ASP A 45 10.15 -24.46 -6.24
C ASP A 45 9.70 -25.50 -7.29
N ILE A 46 10.40 -26.66 -7.36
CA ILE A 46 10.00 -27.79 -8.19
C ILE A 46 8.63 -28.36 -7.76
N LEU A 47 8.37 -28.47 -6.46
CA LEU A 47 7.10 -28.97 -5.95
C LEU A 47 5.94 -28.02 -6.29
N ILE A 48 6.14 -26.71 -6.14
CA ILE A 48 5.14 -25.69 -6.52
C ILE A 48 4.84 -25.77 -8.02
N PHE A 49 5.89 -25.83 -8.86
CA PHE A 49 5.73 -25.94 -10.31
C PHE A 49 4.97 -27.22 -10.72
N ALA A 50 5.34 -28.38 -10.15
CA ALA A 50 4.69 -29.64 -10.43
C ALA A 50 3.21 -29.64 -9.99
N PHE A 51 2.91 -29.03 -8.84
CA PHE A 51 1.55 -28.86 -8.36
C PHE A 51 0.70 -28.00 -9.31
N MET A 52 1.21 -26.84 -9.74
CA MET A 52 0.53 -25.99 -10.71
C MET A 52 0.27 -26.72 -12.05
N GLY A 53 1.27 -27.46 -12.55
CA GLY A 53 1.13 -28.27 -13.76
C GLY A 53 0.05 -29.35 -13.63
N ALA A 54 -0.01 -30.05 -12.49
CA ALA A 54 -1.01 -31.08 -12.23
C ALA A 54 -2.43 -30.50 -12.18
N VAL A 55 -2.61 -29.33 -11.57
CA VAL A 55 -3.90 -28.62 -11.51
C VAL A 55 -4.38 -28.23 -12.90
N LEU A 56 -3.51 -27.66 -13.74
CA LEU A 56 -3.86 -27.28 -15.11
C LEU A 56 -4.27 -28.48 -15.97
N LEU A 57 -3.53 -29.59 -15.87
CA LEU A 57 -3.85 -30.84 -16.59
C LEU A 57 -5.17 -31.45 -16.10
N TYR A 58 -5.47 -31.35 -14.81
CA TYR A 58 -6.73 -31.81 -14.24
C TYR A 58 -7.93 -30.99 -14.74
N TYR A 59 -7.82 -29.66 -14.77
CA TYR A 59 -8.87 -28.80 -15.33
C TYR A 59 -9.08 -29.03 -16.83
N ALA A 60 -8.00 -29.16 -17.59
CA ALA A 60 -8.07 -29.49 -19.02
C ALA A 60 -8.75 -30.85 -19.29
N TRP A 61 -8.71 -31.77 -18.33
CA TRP A 61 -9.34 -33.08 -18.43
C TRP A 61 -10.82 -33.08 -18.02
N ILE A 62 -11.21 -32.28 -17.03
CA ILE A 62 -12.60 -32.25 -16.51
C ILE A 62 -13.57 -31.46 -17.39
N ILE A 63 -13.09 -30.46 -18.14
CA ILE A 63 -13.96 -29.57 -18.93
C ILE A 63 -14.20 -30.19 -20.32
N PRO A 64 -15.42 -30.67 -20.66
CA PRO A 64 -15.70 -31.24 -21.97
C PRO A 64 -15.87 -30.15 -23.05
N PRO A 65 -15.49 -30.39 -24.32
CA PRO A 65 -15.78 -29.46 -25.43
C PRO A 65 -17.08 -29.83 -26.20
N PRO A 66 -17.82 -28.85 -26.77
CA PRO A 66 -18.08 -27.50 -26.28
C PRO A 66 -19.55 -27.33 -25.87
N LEU A 67 -19.78 -26.70 -24.72
CA LEU A 67 -20.88 -25.75 -24.62
C LEU A 67 -20.30 -24.45 -25.23
N HIS A 68 -21.08 -23.78 -26.10
CA HIS A 68 -20.81 -22.46 -26.68
C HIS A 68 -19.52 -22.29 -27.54
N GLY A 69 -19.45 -21.22 -28.32
CA GLY A 69 -18.22 -20.83 -29.01
C GLY A 69 -17.18 -20.33 -28.00
N ALA A 70 -15.89 -20.62 -28.23
CA ALA A 70 -14.83 -20.05 -27.40
C ALA A 70 -14.89 -18.52 -27.45
N ALA A 71 -14.78 -17.87 -26.28
CA ALA A 71 -14.80 -16.41 -26.13
C ALA A 71 -16.10 -15.72 -26.61
N ASP A 72 -17.25 -16.36 -26.39
CA ASP A 72 -18.57 -15.76 -26.59
C ASP A 72 -18.96 -14.90 -25.36
N PRO A 73 -19.18 -13.57 -25.53
CA PRO A 73 -19.51 -12.67 -24.41
C PRO A 73 -20.92 -12.89 -23.86
N TYR A 74 -21.79 -13.59 -24.59
CA TYR A 74 -23.16 -13.93 -24.19
C TYR A 74 -23.31 -15.38 -23.72
N ALA A 75 -22.29 -16.22 -23.92
CA ALA A 75 -22.25 -17.60 -23.49
C ALA A 75 -22.24 -17.71 -21.96
N GLN A 76 -23.43 -17.87 -21.37
CA GLN A 76 -23.61 -18.05 -19.94
C GLN A 76 -23.11 -19.43 -19.49
N ALA A 77 -22.07 -19.47 -18.66
CA ALA A 77 -21.79 -20.62 -17.81
C ALA A 77 -22.74 -20.56 -16.61
N GLY A 78 -23.93 -21.15 -16.73
CA GLY A 78 -24.96 -21.12 -15.69
C GLY A 78 -24.60 -21.78 -14.35
N PHE A 79 -23.37 -22.25 -14.14
CA PHE A 79 -23.00 -23.02 -12.95
C PHE A 79 -21.48 -23.10 -12.67
N VAL A 80 -20.77 -21.97 -12.58
CA VAL A 80 -19.37 -21.99 -12.09
C VAL A 80 -19.16 -20.95 -10.99
N PHE A 81 -19.36 -21.35 -9.73
CA PHE A 81 -18.78 -20.69 -8.56
C PHE A 81 -17.73 -21.64 -7.95
N PRO A 82 -16.54 -21.18 -7.48
CA PRO A 82 -15.96 -19.83 -7.53
C PRO A 82 -14.56 -19.83 -8.19
N ASP A 83 -14.50 -19.95 -9.52
CA ASP A 83 -13.22 -19.84 -10.25
C ASP A 83 -12.97 -18.37 -10.66
N TRP A 84 -12.31 -17.63 -9.77
CA TRP A 84 -12.00 -16.20 -9.95
C TRP A 84 -11.20 -15.90 -11.23
N TYR A 85 -10.40 -16.85 -11.71
CA TYR A 85 -9.62 -16.70 -12.95
C TYR A 85 -10.50 -16.70 -14.22
N VAL A 86 -11.65 -17.39 -14.16
CA VAL A 86 -12.63 -17.44 -15.26
C VAL A 86 -13.45 -16.16 -15.28
N LEU A 87 -13.89 -15.68 -14.11
CA LEU A 87 -14.71 -14.47 -13.98
C LEU A 87 -13.98 -13.21 -14.47
N PHE A 88 -12.70 -13.05 -14.15
CA PHE A 88 -11.97 -11.88 -14.62
C PHE A 88 -11.80 -11.89 -16.16
N SER A 89 -11.63 -13.07 -16.76
CA SER A 89 -11.49 -13.24 -18.21
C SER A 89 -12.80 -12.91 -18.94
N TYR A 90 -13.95 -13.34 -18.40
CA TYR A 90 -15.27 -12.92 -18.89
C TYR A 90 -15.50 -11.42 -18.74
N GLY A 91 -14.99 -10.82 -17.66
CA GLY A 91 -15.04 -9.37 -17.48
C GLY A 91 -14.34 -8.62 -18.62
N TYR A 92 -13.17 -9.10 -19.04
CA TYR A 92 -12.46 -8.52 -20.19
C TYR A 92 -13.17 -8.77 -21.53
N LEU A 93 -13.82 -9.92 -21.72
CA LEU A 93 -14.63 -10.19 -22.91
C LEU A 93 -15.79 -9.19 -23.03
N ARG A 94 -16.51 -8.97 -21.92
CA ARG A 94 -17.59 -7.99 -21.85
C ARG A 94 -17.08 -6.56 -22.05
N TRP A 95 -15.92 -6.23 -21.49
CA TRP A 95 -15.33 -4.91 -21.71
C TRP A 95 -14.94 -4.69 -23.17
N GLY A 96 -14.53 -5.77 -23.85
CA GLY A 96 -14.24 -5.79 -25.28
C GLY A 96 -15.41 -5.41 -26.19
N GLU A 97 -16.66 -5.49 -25.74
CA GLU A 97 -17.84 -5.05 -26.50
C GLU A 97 -17.91 -3.53 -26.68
N TYR A 98 -17.38 -2.78 -25.70
CA TYR A 98 -17.34 -1.32 -25.71
C TYR A 98 -16.18 -0.76 -26.52
N LEU A 99 -15.28 -1.62 -27.00
CA LEU A 99 -14.16 -1.23 -27.83
C LEU A 99 -14.53 -1.25 -29.32
N PRO A 100 -13.85 -0.48 -30.19
CA PRO A 100 -14.14 -0.45 -31.62
C PRO A 100 -14.08 -1.84 -32.25
N GLN A 101 -15.16 -2.20 -32.95
CA GLN A 101 -15.30 -3.48 -33.66
C GLN A 101 -15.08 -3.24 -35.16
N PHE A 102 -14.14 -3.94 -35.78
CA PHE A 102 -13.87 -3.81 -37.21
C PHE A 102 -13.37 -5.12 -37.82
N THR A 103 -13.46 -5.24 -39.14
CA THR A 103 -12.92 -6.40 -39.86
C THR A 103 -11.61 -6.01 -40.54
N VAL A 104 -10.53 -6.74 -40.26
CA VAL A 104 -9.21 -6.49 -40.85
C VAL A 104 -9.00 -7.44 -42.03
N PRO A 105 -8.72 -6.93 -43.24
CA PRO A 105 -8.33 -7.78 -44.37
C PRO A 105 -6.95 -8.41 -44.09
N THR A 106 -6.85 -9.73 -44.12
CA THR A 106 -5.63 -10.49 -43.76
C THR A 106 -4.68 -10.72 -44.94
N GLY A 107 -5.09 -10.36 -46.16
CA GLY A 107 -4.28 -10.43 -47.36
C GLY A 107 -3.66 -11.81 -47.59
N PHE A 108 -2.38 -11.86 -47.93
CA PHE A 108 -1.64 -13.10 -48.24
C PHE A 108 -1.68 -14.14 -47.10
N VAL A 109 -1.72 -13.70 -45.84
CA VAL A 109 -1.79 -14.62 -44.69
C VAL A 109 -3.19 -15.25 -44.60
N GLY A 110 -4.24 -14.49 -44.91
CA GLY A 110 -5.61 -14.98 -44.95
C GLY A 110 -5.84 -16.05 -46.02
N ASP A 111 -5.21 -15.88 -47.18
CA ASP A 111 -5.27 -16.83 -48.29
C ASP A 111 -4.63 -18.19 -47.94
N ILE A 112 -3.61 -18.20 -47.06
CA ILE A 112 -2.95 -19.43 -46.60
C ILE A 112 -3.85 -20.23 -45.65
N PHE A 113 -4.61 -19.56 -44.78
CA PHE A 113 -5.43 -20.20 -43.74
C PHE A 113 -6.93 -20.27 -44.09
N GLY A 114 -7.32 -19.82 -45.28
CA GLY A 114 -8.73 -19.82 -45.73
C GLY A 114 -9.62 -18.83 -44.97
N GLN A 115 -9.04 -17.78 -44.39
CA GLN A 115 -9.76 -16.72 -43.68
C GLN A 115 -9.39 -15.34 -44.26
N PRO A 116 -10.16 -14.83 -45.24
CA PRO A 116 -9.82 -13.60 -45.97
C PRO A 116 -9.96 -12.31 -45.14
N VAL A 117 -10.66 -12.41 -44.00
CA VAL A 117 -10.85 -11.33 -43.03
C VAL A 117 -10.69 -11.87 -41.62
N PHE A 118 -10.05 -11.07 -40.77
CA PHE A 118 -9.96 -11.32 -39.34
C PHE A 118 -10.96 -10.40 -38.61
N PRO A 119 -11.96 -10.96 -37.92
CA PRO A 119 -12.88 -10.15 -37.14
C PRO A 119 -12.17 -9.64 -35.88
N TRP A 120 -11.91 -8.33 -35.83
CA TRP A 120 -11.45 -7.65 -34.63
C TRP A 120 -12.66 -7.34 -33.75
N ASN A 121 -13.12 -8.38 -33.07
CA ASN A 121 -14.36 -8.36 -32.30
C ASN A 121 -14.09 -8.41 -30.78
N ALA A 122 -15.15 -8.40 -29.97
CA ALA A 122 -15.08 -8.47 -28.51
C ALA A 122 -14.28 -9.68 -28.01
N ALA A 123 -14.37 -10.83 -28.71
CA ALA A 123 -13.58 -12.02 -28.39
C ALA A 123 -12.07 -11.78 -28.48
N TRP A 124 -11.62 -11.08 -29.53
CA TRP A 124 -10.22 -10.70 -29.68
C TRP A 124 -9.79 -9.70 -28.60
N TRP A 125 -10.59 -8.65 -28.37
CA TRP A 125 -10.31 -7.65 -27.35
C TRP A 125 -10.21 -8.27 -25.95
N GLY A 126 -11.13 -9.14 -25.58
CA GLY A 126 -11.09 -9.84 -24.30
C GLY A 126 -9.85 -10.70 -24.13
N ALA A 127 -9.45 -11.44 -25.18
CA ALA A 127 -8.22 -12.23 -25.17
C ALA A 127 -6.96 -11.36 -25.04
N ALA A 128 -6.86 -10.27 -25.80
CA ALA A 128 -5.72 -9.36 -25.77
C ALA A 128 -5.58 -8.65 -24.42
N LEU A 129 -6.68 -8.17 -23.85
CA LEU A 129 -6.72 -7.47 -22.56
C LEU A 129 -6.39 -8.42 -21.39
N THR A 130 -6.87 -9.66 -21.44
CA THR A 130 -6.54 -10.71 -20.45
C THR A 130 -5.03 -10.98 -20.38
N GLY A 131 -4.31 -10.81 -21.49
CA GLY A 131 -2.86 -10.99 -21.55
C GLY A 131 -2.05 -9.92 -20.79
N ILE A 132 -2.59 -8.72 -20.59
CA ILE A 132 -1.88 -7.63 -19.91
C ILE A 132 -1.65 -7.94 -18.42
N PRO A 133 -2.68 -8.29 -17.61
CA PRO A 133 -2.52 -8.72 -16.22
C PRO A 133 -1.53 -9.87 -16.05
N VAL A 134 -1.68 -10.90 -16.89
CA VAL A 134 -0.83 -12.10 -16.85
C VAL A 134 0.62 -11.75 -17.21
N GLY A 135 0.83 -10.88 -18.20
CA GLY A 135 2.15 -10.37 -18.55
C GLY A 135 2.82 -9.65 -17.38
N ILE A 136 2.07 -8.80 -16.66
CA ILE A 136 2.58 -8.09 -15.48
C ILE A 136 3.00 -9.06 -14.36
N LEU A 137 2.22 -10.13 -14.12
CA LEU A 137 2.57 -11.16 -13.13
C LEU A 137 3.84 -11.95 -13.46
N ILE A 138 4.20 -12.07 -14.74
CA ILE A 138 5.37 -12.85 -15.18
C ILE A 138 6.65 -12.00 -15.14
N LEU A 139 6.55 -10.66 -15.10
CA LEU A 139 7.70 -9.76 -15.08
C LEU A 139 8.61 -9.80 -13.83
N PRO A 140 8.14 -10.05 -12.58
CA PRO A 140 8.97 -9.88 -11.38
C PRO A 140 10.30 -10.65 -11.38
N PRO A 141 10.38 -11.92 -11.83
CA PRO A 141 11.65 -12.64 -11.95
C PRO A 141 12.67 -12.02 -12.93
N PHE A 142 12.21 -11.22 -13.90
CA PHE A 142 13.03 -10.63 -14.96
C PHE A 142 13.45 -9.18 -14.69
N LEU A 143 12.81 -8.51 -13.72
CA LEU A 143 13.04 -7.09 -13.42
C LEU A 143 14.27 -6.79 -12.57
N GLY A 144 15.03 -7.82 -12.14
CA GLY A 144 16.33 -7.64 -11.48
C GLY A 144 16.23 -7.02 -10.09
N GLY A 145 16.25 -7.86 -9.07
CA GLY A 145 16.16 -7.46 -7.67
C GLY A 145 15.71 -8.66 -6.85
N ARG A 146 16.28 -8.86 -5.66
CA ARG A 146 15.82 -9.92 -4.76
C ARG A 146 14.38 -9.62 -4.31
N GLU A 147 13.65 -10.66 -3.93
CA GLU A 147 12.35 -10.54 -3.27
C GLU A 147 12.49 -9.62 -2.05
N LYS A 148 11.92 -8.42 -2.16
CA LYS A 148 11.82 -7.45 -1.07
C LYS A 148 10.49 -7.65 -0.37
N ARG A 149 10.46 -7.56 0.94
CA ARG A 149 9.19 -7.58 1.69
C ARG A 149 8.34 -6.36 1.30
N PRO A 150 7.01 -6.42 1.42
CA PRO A 150 6.13 -5.28 1.12
C PRO A 150 6.53 -3.97 1.83
N VAL A 151 7.06 -4.07 3.05
CA VAL A 151 7.53 -2.92 3.84
C VAL A 151 8.86 -2.34 3.30
N GLU A 152 9.70 -3.17 2.68
CA GLU A 152 10.98 -2.77 2.07
C GLU A 152 10.79 -2.11 0.69
N ASP A 153 9.74 -2.52 -0.04
CA ASP A 153 9.34 -1.90 -1.31
C ASP A 153 7.82 -1.63 -1.35
N PRO A 154 7.37 -0.55 -0.67
CA PRO A 154 5.95 -0.18 -0.63
C PRO A 154 5.35 0.12 -2.00
N TRP A 155 6.18 0.52 -2.97
CA TRP A 155 5.73 0.79 -4.34
C TRP A 155 5.36 -0.50 -5.07
N PHE A 156 6.21 -1.51 -4.98
CA PHE A 156 5.94 -2.82 -5.57
C PHE A 156 4.71 -3.50 -4.93
N ALA A 157 4.60 -3.41 -3.61
CA ALA A 157 3.42 -3.91 -2.88
C ALA A 157 2.13 -3.17 -3.26
N ALA A 158 2.18 -1.84 -3.39
CA ALA A 158 1.04 -1.06 -3.86
C ALA A 158 0.63 -1.46 -5.28
N ALA A 159 1.58 -1.68 -6.19
CA ALA A 159 1.29 -2.16 -7.55
C ALA A 159 0.59 -3.53 -7.55
N GLY A 160 1.05 -4.47 -6.71
CA GLY A 160 0.39 -5.77 -6.51
C GLY A 160 -1.02 -5.64 -5.94
N ALA A 161 -1.25 -4.69 -5.03
CA ALA A 161 -2.57 -4.42 -4.48
C ALA A 161 -3.53 -3.81 -5.53
N VAL A 162 -3.06 -2.87 -6.35
CA VAL A 162 -3.82 -2.34 -7.51
C VAL A 162 -4.22 -3.47 -8.45
N TYR A 163 -3.28 -4.38 -8.73
CA TYR A 163 -3.51 -5.53 -9.59
C TYR A 163 -4.62 -6.46 -9.06
N LEU A 164 -4.56 -6.83 -7.78
CA LEU A 164 -5.58 -7.68 -7.15
C LEU A 164 -6.96 -7.00 -7.10
N ALA A 165 -6.98 -5.71 -6.77
CA ALA A 165 -8.21 -4.93 -6.81
C ALA A 165 -8.80 -4.93 -8.24
N HIS A 166 -7.96 -4.75 -9.26
CA HIS A 166 -8.41 -4.75 -10.65
C HIS A 166 -9.03 -6.08 -11.07
N ILE A 167 -8.40 -7.21 -10.72
CA ILE A 167 -8.98 -8.56 -10.94
C ILE A 167 -10.35 -8.68 -10.29
N TRP A 168 -10.50 -8.17 -9.07
CA TRP A 168 -11.76 -8.24 -8.34
C TRP A 168 -12.85 -7.43 -9.04
N PHE A 169 -12.59 -6.16 -9.36
CA PHE A 169 -13.58 -5.28 -10.00
C PHE A 169 -13.96 -5.74 -11.42
N ILE A 170 -13.01 -6.23 -12.23
CA ILE A 170 -13.33 -6.77 -13.56
C ILE A 170 -14.13 -8.09 -13.47
N SER A 171 -13.89 -8.90 -12.44
CA SER A 171 -14.71 -10.08 -12.16
C SER A 171 -16.14 -9.69 -11.78
N VAL A 172 -16.30 -8.64 -10.97
CA VAL A 172 -17.62 -8.08 -10.62
C VAL A 172 -18.33 -7.53 -11.86
N PHE A 173 -17.61 -6.87 -12.77
CA PHE A 173 -18.15 -6.40 -14.05
C PHE A 173 -18.73 -7.55 -14.90
N SER A 174 -18.09 -8.73 -14.89
CA SER A 174 -18.61 -9.91 -15.59
C SER A 174 -19.95 -10.38 -15.02
N ILE A 175 -20.15 -10.23 -13.71
CA ILE A 175 -21.34 -10.67 -12.96
C ILE A 175 -22.44 -9.58 -13.00
N ASN A 176 -22.23 -8.43 -13.63
CA ASN A 176 -23.14 -7.27 -13.56
C ASN A 176 -24.61 -7.58 -13.91
N ILE A 177 -24.89 -8.50 -14.85
CA ILE A 177 -26.28 -8.93 -15.14
C ILE A 177 -26.93 -9.56 -13.90
N PHE A 178 -26.18 -10.36 -13.14
CA PHE A 178 -26.65 -10.90 -11.88
C PHE A 178 -26.77 -9.80 -10.82
N LEU A 179 -25.81 -8.87 -10.73
CA LEU A 179 -25.95 -7.76 -9.79
C LEU A 179 -27.21 -6.96 -10.08
N GLU A 180 -27.49 -6.57 -11.33
CA GLU A 180 -28.71 -5.85 -11.72
C GLU A 180 -30.01 -6.65 -11.41
N LEU A 181 -29.98 -7.99 -11.58
CA LEU A 181 -31.04 -8.93 -11.20
C LEU A 181 -31.16 -9.20 -9.67
N TYR A 182 -30.09 -8.95 -8.91
CA TYR A 182 -30.02 -9.15 -7.45
C TYR A 182 -29.99 -7.82 -6.67
N HIS A 183 -29.96 -6.69 -7.39
CA HIS A 183 -29.78 -5.33 -6.89
C HIS A 183 -31.09 -4.68 -6.48
N LYS A 184 -32.10 -4.89 -7.31
CA LYS A 184 -33.45 -4.45 -7.02
C LYS A 184 -33.95 -5.29 -5.86
N ASN A 185 -34.58 -4.65 -4.88
CA ASN A 185 -35.21 -5.34 -3.77
C ASN A 185 -36.06 -6.42 -4.41
N ARG A 186 -35.95 -7.69 -4.01
CA ARG A 186 -36.82 -8.64 -4.72
C ARG A 186 -38.30 -8.37 -4.43
N SER A 187 -38.63 -7.57 -3.39
CA SER A 187 -39.97 -7.01 -3.19
C SER A 187 -40.36 -5.88 -4.16
N ASP A 188 -39.47 -5.41 -5.05
CA ASP A 188 -39.73 -4.40 -6.10
C ASP A 188 -39.16 -4.81 -7.47
N TYR A 189 -38.89 -6.10 -7.67
CA TYR A 189 -38.57 -6.63 -8.99
C TYR A 189 -39.39 -7.88 -9.27
N CYS A 190 -40.41 -7.65 -10.07
CA CYS A 190 -41.20 -8.67 -10.71
C CYS A 190 -41.02 -8.57 -12.22
N LYS A 191 -40.94 -9.72 -12.87
CA LYS A 191 -40.94 -9.79 -14.32
C LYS A 191 -41.98 -10.80 -14.74
N LEU A 192 -42.74 -10.46 -15.77
CA LEU A 192 -43.53 -11.45 -16.49
C LEU A 192 -42.60 -12.40 -17.22
N ASP A 193 -42.69 -13.68 -16.89
CA ASP A 193 -42.00 -14.70 -17.67
C ASP A 193 -42.70 -14.92 -19.03
N SER A 194 -42.18 -15.85 -19.84
CA SER A 194 -42.75 -16.18 -21.15
C SER A 194 -44.16 -16.80 -21.09
N HIS A 195 -44.63 -17.15 -19.89
CA HIS A 195 -45.97 -17.67 -19.63
C HIS A 195 -46.91 -16.61 -19.02
N GLY A 196 -46.40 -15.39 -18.79
CA GLY A 196 -47.11 -14.29 -18.14
C GLY A 196 -47.24 -14.46 -16.62
N ASP A 197 -46.44 -15.35 -16.03
CA ASP A 197 -46.36 -15.49 -14.58
C ASP A 197 -45.50 -14.36 -14.01
N LEU A 198 -45.98 -13.75 -12.94
CA LEU A 198 -45.27 -12.67 -12.26
C LEU A 198 -44.21 -13.25 -11.31
N LEU A 199 -42.95 -13.32 -11.76
CA LEU A 199 -41.82 -13.79 -10.98
C LEU A 199 -41.25 -12.68 -10.08
N CYS A 200 -41.74 -12.62 -8.85
CA CYS A 200 -41.21 -11.77 -7.77
C CYS A 200 -40.32 -12.61 -6.82
N GLY A 201 -39.37 -12.00 -6.11
CA GLY A 201 -38.64 -12.69 -5.02
C GLY A 201 -38.66 -11.87 -3.73
N VAL A 202 -37.89 -12.23 -2.69
CA VAL A 202 -37.75 -11.36 -1.49
C VAL A 202 -36.28 -11.36 -1.04
N ARG A 203 -35.63 -10.18 -1.05
CA ARG A 203 -34.29 -9.95 -0.48
C ARG A 203 -34.03 -8.45 -0.32
N GLU A 204 -33.51 -8.03 0.83
CA GLU A 204 -33.29 -6.61 1.14
C GLU A 204 -32.24 -5.97 0.20
N PRO A 205 -32.52 -4.77 -0.36
CA PRO A 205 -31.76 -4.13 -1.45
C PRO A 205 -30.43 -3.50 -1.04
N TRP A 206 -30.21 -3.31 0.26
CA TRP A 206 -29.07 -2.54 0.79
C TRP A 206 -27.71 -3.04 0.31
N LEU A 207 -27.59 -4.34 0.00
CA LEU A 207 -26.32 -4.92 -0.42
C LEU A 207 -25.85 -4.34 -1.76
N ALA A 208 -26.75 -4.15 -2.72
CA ALA A 208 -26.37 -3.64 -4.03
C ALA A 208 -26.20 -2.12 -4.05
N GLU A 209 -27.00 -1.39 -3.27
CA GLU A 209 -26.77 0.03 -3.01
C GLU A 209 -25.39 0.23 -2.37
N ALA A 210 -25.01 -0.60 -1.40
CA ALA A 210 -23.68 -0.59 -0.80
C ALA A 210 -22.58 -0.91 -1.82
N PHE A 211 -22.77 -1.91 -2.69
CA PHE A 211 -21.82 -2.25 -3.75
C PHE A 211 -21.67 -1.13 -4.79
N ASN A 212 -22.75 -0.45 -5.16
CA ASN A 212 -22.73 0.69 -6.09
C ASN A 212 -22.07 1.93 -5.45
N ALA A 213 -22.24 2.13 -4.14
CA ALA A 213 -21.64 3.23 -3.40
C ALA A 213 -20.14 3.03 -3.13
N LEU A 214 -19.67 1.80 -2.95
CA LEU A 214 -18.29 1.47 -2.59
C LEU A 214 -17.23 2.08 -3.52
N PRO A 215 -17.31 1.95 -4.86
CA PRO A 215 -16.36 2.60 -5.78
C PRO A 215 -16.28 4.12 -5.59
N TRP A 216 -17.43 4.75 -5.32
CA TRP A 216 -17.51 6.19 -5.12
C TRP A 216 -16.93 6.62 -3.77
N LEU A 217 -17.19 5.86 -2.71
CA LEU A 217 -16.55 6.06 -1.42
C LEU A 217 -15.03 5.93 -1.52
N MET A 218 -14.53 4.93 -2.25
CA MET A 218 -13.09 4.76 -2.51
C MET A 218 -12.50 5.93 -3.31
N THR A 219 -13.29 6.59 -4.15
CA THR A 219 -12.89 7.83 -4.82
C THR A 219 -12.70 8.95 -3.82
N GLY A 220 -13.63 9.10 -2.89
CA GLY A 220 -13.51 10.07 -1.79
C GLY A 220 -12.25 9.84 -0.95
N VAL A 221 -11.91 8.57 -0.67
CA VAL A 221 -10.67 8.21 0.03
C VAL A 221 -9.41 8.55 -0.78
N LEU A 222 -9.41 8.31 -2.10
CA LEU A 222 -8.26 8.70 -2.94
C LEU A 222 -8.11 10.22 -3.00
N LEU A 223 -9.21 10.94 -3.18
CA LEU A 223 -9.21 12.40 -3.17
C LEU A 223 -8.67 12.93 -1.83
N TRP A 224 -9.09 12.34 -0.72
CA TRP A 224 -8.56 12.65 0.62
C TRP A 224 -7.04 12.49 0.69
N ILE A 225 -6.53 11.34 0.22
CA ILE A 225 -5.10 11.04 0.17
C ILE A 225 -4.36 12.08 -0.68
N CYS A 226 -4.85 12.36 -1.89
CA CYS A 226 -4.25 13.32 -2.81
C CYS A 226 -4.21 14.74 -2.23
N ILE A 227 -5.32 15.20 -1.64
CA ILE A 227 -5.39 16.52 -0.99
C ILE A 227 -4.43 16.58 0.19
N TYR A 228 -4.40 15.55 1.05
CA TYR A 228 -3.51 15.49 2.20
C TYR A 228 -2.03 15.57 1.78
N PHE A 229 -1.57 14.72 0.86
CA PHE A 229 -0.17 14.72 0.44
C PHE A 229 0.20 15.94 -0.39
N GLY A 230 -0.70 16.41 -1.26
CA GLY A 230 -0.49 17.63 -2.05
C GLY A 230 -0.36 18.86 -1.15
N ALA A 231 -1.31 19.07 -0.23
CA ALA A 231 -1.27 20.17 0.72
C ALA A 231 -0.05 20.05 1.64
N ARG A 232 0.24 18.86 2.16
CA ARG A 232 1.42 18.64 3.00
C ARG A 232 2.70 18.97 2.26
N MET A 233 2.88 18.50 1.02
CA MET A 233 4.08 18.76 0.21
C MET A 233 4.32 20.26 -0.02
N VAL A 234 3.26 21.00 -0.34
CA VAL A 234 3.33 22.45 -0.55
C VAL A 234 3.62 23.17 0.76
N LEU A 235 2.93 22.81 1.85
CA LEU A 235 3.04 23.49 3.14
C LEU A 235 4.33 23.16 3.89
N THR A 236 4.89 21.95 3.76
CA THR A 236 6.23 21.66 4.30
C THR A 236 7.30 22.47 3.58
N LYS A 237 7.19 22.67 2.26
CA LYS A 237 8.10 23.56 1.53
C LYS A 237 7.91 25.03 1.91
N ALA A 238 6.68 25.47 2.16
CA ALA A 238 6.38 26.86 2.51
C ALA A 238 6.76 27.22 3.95
N TRP A 239 6.55 26.31 4.91
CA TRP A 239 6.76 26.57 6.35
C TRP A 239 8.07 26.00 6.90
N GLY A 240 8.75 25.09 6.18
CA GLY A 240 10.06 24.56 6.58
C GLY A 240 10.07 23.99 8.00
N SER A 241 10.99 24.47 8.84
CA SER A 241 11.16 24.05 10.24
C SER A 241 9.98 24.41 11.16
N ALA A 242 9.10 25.34 10.76
CA ALA A 242 7.91 25.68 11.53
C ALA A 242 6.75 24.66 11.36
N PHE A 243 6.90 23.66 10.48
CA PHE A 243 5.89 22.64 10.25
C PHE A 243 5.80 21.63 11.41
N THR A 244 4.96 21.92 12.39
CA THR A 244 4.72 21.02 13.54
C THR A 244 3.76 19.85 13.22
N PRO A 245 3.76 18.77 14.04
CA PRO A 245 2.77 17.69 13.94
C PRO A 245 1.31 18.14 14.08
N GLY A 246 1.07 19.25 14.80
CA GLY A 246 -0.26 19.85 14.93
C GLY A 246 -0.81 20.32 13.58
N HIS A 247 0.02 20.94 12.74
CA HIS A 247 -0.37 21.34 11.38
C HIS A 247 -0.69 20.13 10.51
N ALA A 248 0.09 19.05 10.60
CA ALA A 248 -0.18 17.82 9.86
C ALA A 248 -1.55 17.22 10.20
N LYS A 249 -1.95 17.26 11.47
CA LYS A 249 -3.27 16.80 11.92
C LYS A 249 -4.39 17.70 11.40
N GLN A 250 -4.20 19.02 11.39
CA GLN A 250 -5.17 19.96 10.82
C GLN A 250 -5.36 19.74 9.32
N ILE A 251 -4.28 19.51 8.57
CA ILE A 251 -4.34 19.20 7.14
C ILE A 251 -5.08 17.87 6.90
N LEU A 252 -4.81 16.85 7.72
CA LEU A 252 -5.48 15.54 7.62
C LEU A 252 -7.01 15.66 7.78
N VAL A 253 -7.46 16.40 8.81
CA VAL A 253 -8.89 16.64 9.08
C VAL A 253 -9.50 17.55 8.00
N GLY A 254 -8.81 18.62 7.61
CA GLY A 254 -9.27 19.52 6.55
C GLY A 254 -9.44 18.81 5.21
N ALA A 255 -8.48 17.96 4.84
CA ALA A 255 -8.57 17.13 3.65
C ALA A 255 -9.78 16.19 3.70
N LEU A 256 -10.05 15.57 4.87
CA LEU A 256 -11.17 14.63 5.02
C LEU A 256 -12.53 15.33 4.86
N ILE A 257 -12.67 16.53 5.41
CA ILE A 257 -13.89 17.33 5.28
C ILE A 257 -14.11 17.71 3.82
N LEU A 258 -13.07 18.21 3.13
CA LEU A 258 -13.16 18.60 1.73
C LEU A 258 -13.49 17.42 0.82
N SER A 259 -12.86 16.27 1.02
CA SER A 259 -13.14 15.08 0.22
C SER A 259 -14.52 14.52 0.45
N THR A 260 -14.99 14.51 1.70
CA THR A 260 -16.35 14.07 2.03
C THR A 260 -17.38 15.00 1.39
N ALA A 261 -17.20 16.31 1.52
CA ALA A 261 -18.09 17.30 0.93
C ALA A 261 -18.15 17.17 -0.60
N ALA A 262 -17.00 17.01 -1.27
CA ALA A 262 -16.95 16.78 -2.71
C ALA A 262 -17.70 15.49 -3.09
N THR A 263 -17.42 14.37 -2.42
CA THR A 263 -18.03 13.07 -2.71
C THR A 263 -19.56 13.11 -2.60
N VAL A 264 -20.09 13.74 -1.56
CA VAL A 264 -21.54 13.92 -1.35
C VAL A 264 -22.14 14.85 -2.41
N ALA A 265 -21.50 15.98 -2.69
CA ALA A 265 -22.02 16.95 -3.67
C ALA A 265 -22.11 16.38 -5.10
N THR A 266 -21.27 15.38 -5.41
CA THR A 266 -21.22 14.74 -6.74
C THR A 266 -21.87 13.35 -6.80
N TRP A 267 -22.53 12.90 -5.73
CA TRP A 267 -23.20 11.59 -5.69
C TRP A 267 -24.25 11.44 -6.80
N ASP A 268 -25.13 12.44 -6.96
CA ASP A 268 -26.21 12.40 -7.94
C ASP A 268 -25.69 12.23 -9.38
N VAL A 269 -24.56 12.86 -9.69
CA VAL A 269 -23.89 12.75 -11.01
C VAL A 269 -23.32 11.35 -11.24
N TYR A 270 -22.72 10.75 -10.21
CA TYR A 270 -22.24 9.38 -10.29
C TYR A 270 -23.42 8.40 -10.41
N ASP A 271 -24.48 8.61 -9.62
CA ASP A 271 -25.59 7.67 -9.49
C ASP A 271 -26.53 7.65 -10.71
N LYS A 272 -26.85 8.82 -11.27
CA LYS A 272 -27.64 8.91 -12.51
C LYS A 272 -26.87 8.49 -13.77
N GLY A 273 -25.58 8.18 -13.61
CA GLY A 273 -24.62 8.04 -14.68
C GLY A 273 -24.28 9.42 -15.25
N PHE A 274 -23.09 9.54 -15.83
CA PHE A 274 -22.57 10.81 -16.34
C PHE A 274 -23.35 11.30 -17.59
N TRP A 275 -24.62 11.71 -17.41
CA TRP A 275 -25.59 12.05 -18.44
C TRP A 275 -25.07 13.11 -19.43
N GLY A 276 -24.31 14.09 -18.94
CA GLY A 276 -23.69 15.14 -19.75
C GLY A 276 -22.27 14.84 -20.24
N ALA A 277 -21.68 13.70 -19.89
CA ALA A 277 -20.32 13.36 -20.29
C ALA A 277 -20.30 12.58 -21.60
N ARG A 278 -19.40 12.94 -22.51
CA ARG A 278 -19.15 12.22 -23.77
C ARG A 278 -17.94 11.29 -23.59
N GLY A 279 -18.10 9.97 -23.74
CA GLY A 279 -17.05 8.98 -23.48
C GLY A 279 -17.49 7.52 -23.62
N LEU A 280 -16.61 6.59 -23.23
CA LEU A 280 -16.89 5.14 -23.25
C LEU A 280 -18.00 4.79 -22.25
N GLY A 281 -19.06 4.15 -22.71
CA GLY A 281 -20.22 3.80 -21.86
C GLY A 281 -21.19 4.95 -21.60
N THR A 282 -21.04 6.08 -22.29
CA THR A 282 -22.04 7.16 -22.28
C THR A 282 -22.66 7.35 -23.66
N ILE A 283 -23.81 7.99 -23.71
CA ILE A 283 -24.53 8.23 -24.95
C ILE A 283 -23.85 9.37 -25.70
N ALA A 284 -23.45 9.09 -26.93
CA ALA A 284 -22.76 10.05 -27.77
C ALA A 284 -23.73 11.00 -28.49
N ASP A 285 -24.95 10.52 -28.78
CA ASP A 285 -26.01 11.25 -29.48
C ASP A 285 -27.32 11.18 -28.68
N TYR A 286 -27.87 12.34 -28.32
CA TYR A 286 -29.14 12.43 -27.61
C TYR A 286 -30.33 11.99 -28.47
N GLY A 287 -30.19 11.90 -29.81
CA GLY A 287 -31.22 11.32 -30.67
C GLY A 287 -31.61 9.89 -30.29
N GLU A 288 -30.65 9.06 -29.87
CA GLU A 288 -30.90 7.68 -29.40
C GLU A 288 -31.79 7.63 -28.14
N LEU A 289 -31.81 8.70 -27.35
CA LEU A 289 -32.62 8.79 -26.13
C LEU A 289 -34.06 9.21 -26.43
N GLU A 290 -34.24 10.09 -27.41
CA GLU A 290 -35.56 10.52 -27.86
C GLU A 290 -36.30 9.41 -28.65
N GLU A 291 -35.54 8.42 -29.17
CA GLU A 291 -36.09 7.19 -29.73
C GLU A 291 -36.61 6.22 -28.66
N MET A 292 -36.22 6.39 -27.39
CA MET A 292 -36.76 5.59 -26.28
C MET A 292 -38.16 6.08 -25.89
N ARG A 293 -39.17 5.46 -26.49
CA ARG A 293 -40.59 5.84 -26.36
C ARG A 293 -41.43 4.84 -25.56
N THR A 294 -40.80 4.03 -24.73
CA THR A 294 -41.54 3.06 -23.89
C THR A 294 -42.27 3.78 -22.75
N GLN A 295 -43.28 3.14 -22.17
CA GLN A 295 -44.02 3.68 -21.03
C GLN A 295 -44.45 2.56 -20.07
N PRO A 296 -44.73 2.87 -18.80
CA PRO A 296 -45.40 1.95 -17.89
C PRO A 296 -46.87 1.79 -18.30
N SER A 297 -47.46 0.64 -17.96
CA SER A 297 -48.87 0.35 -18.21
C SER A 297 -49.46 -0.52 -17.11
N ASP A 298 -50.79 -0.63 -17.06
CA ASP A 298 -51.45 -1.59 -16.17
C ASP A 298 -51.22 -3.01 -16.67
N ILE A 299 -50.86 -3.91 -15.75
CA ILE A 299 -50.50 -5.28 -16.10
C ILE A 299 -51.43 -6.25 -15.37
N HIS A 300 -52.17 -7.05 -16.14
CA HIS A 300 -52.96 -8.15 -15.61
C HIS A 300 -52.05 -9.35 -15.31
N VAL A 301 -52.10 -9.86 -14.09
CA VAL A 301 -51.33 -11.03 -13.66
C VAL A 301 -52.14 -12.32 -13.81
N HIS A 302 -51.49 -13.41 -14.18
CA HIS A 302 -52.17 -14.71 -14.32
C HIS A 302 -52.37 -15.45 -12.99
N ASP A 303 -51.54 -15.16 -11.99
CA ASP A 303 -51.64 -15.72 -10.63
C ASP A 303 -51.21 -14.67 -9.58
N THR A 304 -51.81 -14.72 -8.39
CA THR A 304 -51.53 -13.80 -7.28
C THR A 304 -50.44 -14.36 -6.37
N ASN A 305 -49.57 -13.50 -5.85
CA ASN A 305 -48.46 -13.89 -4.98
C ASN A 305 -48.32 -12.96 -3.76
N GLU A 306 -47.36 -13.26 -2.87
CA GLU A 306 -47.12 -12.48 -1.64
C GLU A 306 -46.89 -10.98 -1.93
N PHE A 307 -46.33 -10.64 -3.09
CA PHE A 307 -46.14 -9.25 -3.51
C PHE A 307 -47.48 -8.59 -3.87
N THR A 308 -48.31 -9.21 -4.71
CA THR A 308 -49.65 -8.66 -5.01
C THR A 308 -50.54 -8.60 -3.78
N ASP A 309 -50.40 -9.54 -2.84
CA ASP A 309 -51.14 -9.55 -1.57
C ASP A 309 -50.72 -8.40 -0.64
N ASN A 310 -49.42 -8.16 -0.49
CA ASN A 310 -48.88 -7.13 0.40
C ASN A 310 -49.29 -5.71 -0.02
N PHE A 311 -49.47 -5.49 -1.33
CA PHE A 311 -49.89 -4.20 -1.88
C PHE A 311 -51.39 -4.12 -2.21
N GLY A 312 -52.16 -5.20 -1.96
CA GLY A 312 -53.62 -5.21 -2.13
C GLY A 312 -54.12 -5.34 -3.57
N TRP A 313 -53.29 -5.86 -4.48
CA TRP A 313 -53.61 -6.02 -5.92
C TRP A 313 -54.16 -7.40 -6.28
N SER A 314 -54.29 -8.29 -5.30
CA SER A 314 -54.79 -9.65 -5.52
C SER A 314 -56.29 -9.72 -5.79
N ASP A 315 -57.06 -8.69 -5.40
CA ASP A 315 -58.52 -8.68 -5.54
C ASP A 315 -59.00 -8.49 -6.99
N ASP A 316 -58.24 -7.75 -7.80
CA ASP A 316 -58.54 -7.50 -9.22
C ASP A 316 -57.51 -8.10 -10.19
N GLY A 317 -56.39 -8.62 -9.68
CA GLY A 317 -55.33 -9.24 -10.48
C GLY A 317 -54.60 -8.25 -11.38
N ILE A 318 -54.58 -6.95 -11.04
CA ILE A 318 -53.95 -5.91 -11.84
C ILE A 318 -52.87 -5.19 -11.02
N VAL A 319 -51.63 -5.22 -11.50
CA VAL A 319 -50.55 -4.40 -10.97
C VAL A 319 -50.63 -3.01 -11.63
N PRO A 320 -50.82 -1.93 -10.86
CA PRO A 320 -51.06 -0.60 -11.40
C PRO A 320 -49.82 -0.01 -12.09
N THR A 321 -50.05 0.84 -13.09
CA THR A 321 -49.05 1.59 -13.85
C THR A 321 -47.99 2.26 -12.96
N ALA A 322 -48.43 2.90 -11.87
CA ALA A 322 -47.54 3.59 -10.92
C ALA A 322 -46.53 2.66 -10.23
N ALA A 323 -46.81 1.36 -10.12
CA ALA A 323 -45.91 0.41 -9.48
C ALA A 323 -44.65 0.11 -10.33
N TRP A 324 -44.69 0.41 -11.64
CA TRP A 324 -43.62 0.09 -12.57
C TRP A 324 -42.61 1.22 -12.77
N LEU A 325 -42.89 2.41 -12.23
CA LEU A 325 -42.17 3.65 -12.55
C LEU A 325 -40.66 3.59 -12.28
N ASP A 326 -40.26 2.96 -11.18
CA ASP A 326 -38.85 2.85 -10.79
C ASP A 326 -38.15 1.61 -11.39
N TRP A 327 -38.86 0.80 -12.18
CA TRP A 327 -38.40 -0.53 -12.56
C TRP A 327 -37.64 -0.54 -13.87
N VAL A 328 -37.91 0.40 -14.77
CA VAL A 328 -37.32 0.49 -16.11
C VAL A 328 -37.07 1.97 -16.46
N ILE A 329 -36.15 2.20 -17.38
CA ILE A 329 -35.93 3.51 -17.98
C ILE A 329 -36.86 3.63 -19.18
N TYR A 330 -37.86 4.51 -19.08
CA TYR A 330 -38.93 4.60 -20.07
C TYR A 330 -38.67 5.63 -21.16
N GLN A 331 -38.34 6.87 -20.74
CA GLN A 331 -38.21 8.05 -21.63
C GLN A 331 -37.19 9.05 -21.05
N PRO A 332 -35.90 8.70 -20.94
CA PRO A 332 -34.95 9.43 -20.10
C PRO A 332 -34.65 10.88 -20.55
N GLY A 333 -35.03 11.25 -21.77
CA GLY A 333 -34.99 12.63 -22.28
C GLY A 333 -36.17 13.51 -21.83
N GLN A 334 -37.24 12.90 -21.31
CA GLN A 334 -38.51 13.58 -21.00
C GLN A 334 -38.69 13.73 -19.49
N GLN A 335 -39.05 14.94 -19.03
CA GLN A 335 -39.29 15.20 -17.61
C GLN A 335 -40.63 14.59 -17.13
N VAL A 336 -41.59 14.50 -18.02
CA VAL A 336 -42.91 13.89 -17.80
C VAL A 336 -43.04 12.72 -18.76
N ILE A 337 -43.61 11.61 -18.32
CA ILE A 337 -43.82 10.45 -19.20
C ILE A 337 -44.91 10.81 -20.22
N ILE A 338 -44.61 10.63 -21.51
CA ILE A 338 -45.54 10.80 -22.62
C ILE A 338 -46.27 9.47 -22.90
N ASP A 339 -47.57 9.53 -23.16
CA ASP A 339 -48.42 8.40 -23.50
C ASP A 339 -48.31 8.06 -24.99
N PHE A 340 -47.19 7.44 -25.38
CA PHE A 340 -46.95 6.96 -26.74
C PHE A 340 -47.86 5.79 -27.16
N ALA A 341 -48.43 5.06 -26.20
CA ALA A 341 -49.34 3.94 -26.44
C ALA A 341 -50.82 4.36 -26.54
N ASP A 342 -51.12 5.66 -26.36
CA ASP A 342 -52.48 6.19 -26.24
C ASP A 342 -53.34 5.43 -25.21
N ALA A 343 -52.70 4.99 -24.11
CA ALA A 343 -53.37 4.24 -23.05
C ALA A 343 -54.44 5.09 -22.34
N ASN A 344 -54.31 6.42 -22.39
CA ASN A 344 -55.32 7.34 -21.88
C ASN A 344 -56.45 7.66 -22.86
N GLY A 345 -56.30 7.33 -24.15
CA GLY A 345 -57.29 7.61 -25.18
C GLY A 345 -57.40 9.10 -25.52
N HIS A 346 -56.27 9.77 -25.68
CA HIS A 346 -56.18 11.17 -26.11
C HIS A 346 -56.38 11.35 -27.62
N GLN A 347 -56.20 10.27 -28.38
CA GLN A 347 -56.27 10.27 -29.84
C GLN A 347 -57.65 9.80 -30.31
N ASN A 348 -58.29 10.59 -31.16
CA ASN A 348 -59.55 10.22 -31.81
C ASN A 348 -59.50 10.56 -33.31
N PRO A 349 -59.10 9.60 -34.16
CA PRO A 349 -58.98 9.84 -35.60
C PRO A 349 -60.35 10.10 -36.28
N ALA A 350 -61.47 9.69 -35.66
CA ALA A 350 -62.80 9.92 -36.22
C ALA A 350 -63.26 11.39 -36.08
N THR A 351 -62.82 12.09 -35.04
CA THR A 351 -63.08 13.52 -34.82
C THR A 351 -61.92 14.40 -35.28
N GLY A 352 -60.77 13.80 -35.61
CA GLY A 352 -59.55 14.50 -35.96
C GLY A 352 -58.85 15.11 -34.74
N GLU A 353 -59.19 14.69 -33.52
CA GLU A 353 -58.59 15.19 -32.27
C GLU A 353 -57.31 14.42 -31.97
N ASN A 354 -56.17 15.12 -31.92
CA ASN A 354 -54.82 14.58 -31.70
C ASN A 354 -54.40 13.45 -32.65
N ALA A 355 -55.21 13.07 -33.62
CA ALA A 355 -54.89 12.04 -34.59
C ALA A 355 -55.63 12.23 -35.91
N ALA A 356 -55.05 11.70 -36.98
CA ALA A 356 -55.73 11.48 -38.24
C ALA A 356 -55.24 10.17 -38.84
N GLN A 357 -56.18 9.38 -39.35
CA GLN A 357 -55.87 8.12 -40.00
C GLN A 357 -56.72 8.00 -41.26
N ASP A 358 -56.10 7.57 -42.35
CA ASP A 358 -56.82 7.20 -43.56
C ASP A 358 -56.12 6.00 -44.20
N SER A 359 -56.89 5.12 -44.84
CA SER A 359 -56.35 3.94 -45.51
C SER A 359 -57.21 3.55 -46.68
N THR A 360 -56.58 2.98 -47.70
CA THR A 360 -57.25 2.50 -48.90
C THR A 360 -56.60 1.25 -49.45
N VAL A 361 -57.35 0.50 -50.23
CA VAL A 361 -56.86 -0.63 -51.02
C VAL A 361 -57.19 -0.36 -52.48
N LEU A 362 -56.16 -0.17 -53.30
CA LEU A 362 -56.30 0.04 -54.73
C LEU A 362 -56.16 -1.30 -55.47
N THR A 363 -56.99 -1.51 -56.48
CA THR A 363 -56.87 -2.63 -57.44
C THR A 363 -56.67 -2.11 -58.85
N GLU A 364 -57.52 -1.17 -59.28
CA GLU A 364 -57.55 -0.60 -60.64
C GLU A 364 -56.98 0.83 -60.73
N ALA A 365 -56.73 1.48 -59.59
CA ALA A 365 -56.27 2.86 -59.55
C ALA A 365 -54.74 2.95 -59.38
N ASP A 366 -54.14 3.89 -60.11
CA ASP A 366 -52.69 4.11 -60.13
C ASP A 366 -52.25 5.25 -59.20
N SER A 367 -53.19 5.85 -58.46
CA SER A 367 -52.90 6.92 -57.51
C SER A 367 -53.93 7.00 -56.40
N TRP A 368 -53.50 7.46 -55.23
CA TRP A 368 -54.37 7.83 -54.11
C TRP A 368 -54.03 9.24 -53.65
N LEU A 369 -55.06 10.06 -53.44
CA LEU A 369 -54.95 11.36 -52.81
C LEU A 369 -55.82 11.33 -51.55
N SER A 370 -55.21 11.56 -50.40
CA SER A 370 -55.91 11.76 -49.14
C SER A 370 -55.58 13.14 -48.60
N SER A 371 -56.60 13.85 -48.13
CA SER A 371 -56.43 15.16 -47.51
C SER A 371 -57.45 15.30 -46.40
N GLY A 372 -57.04 15.86 -45.27
CA GLY A 372 -57.91 16.05 -44.13
C GLY A 372 -57.35 17.06 -43.16
N ASN A 373 -58.09 17.29 -42.09
CA ASN A 373 -57.66 18.15 -40.99
C ASN A 373 -57.53 17.33 -39.72
N PHE A 374 -56.56 17.68 -38.89
CA PHE A 374 -56.48 17.23 -37.51
C PHE A 374 -56.24 18.44 -36.62
N THR A 375 -56.68 18.36 -35.39
CA THR A 375 -56.50 19.42 -34.39
C THR A 375 -55.72 18.84 -33.24
N ILE A 376 -54.59 19.47 -32.95
CA ILE A 376 -53.83 19.22 -31.74
C ILE A 376 -54.53 20.00 -30.63
N THR A 377 -55.03 19.27 -29.64
CA THR A 377 -55.70 19.83 -28.47
C THR A 377 -54.80 19.69 -27.26
N GLU A 378 -54.91 20.67 -26.37
CA GLU A 378 -54.53 20.56 -24.97
C GLU A 378 -55.84 20.45 -24.19
N ASP A 379 -55.89 19.74 -23.06
CA ASP A 379 -57.06 19.76 -22.16
C ASP A 379 -56.85 20.79 -21.02
N PRO A 380 -57.26 22.05 -21.21
CA PRO A 380 -57.12 23.09 -20.20
C PRO A 380 -58.14 22.97 -19.06
N VAL A 381 -59.12 22.07 -19.16
CA VAL A 381 -60.18 21.88 -18.15
C VAL A 381 -59.68 20.98 -17.03
N LEU A 382 -58.91 19.95 -17.38
CA LEU A 382 -58.26 19.04 -16.44
C LEU A 382 -56.94 19.60 -15.90
N PHE A 383 -56.30 20.55 -16.62
CA PHE A 383 -55.00 21.12 -16.25
C PHE A 383 -55.00 22.66 -16.30
N PRO A 384 -55.54 23.33 -15.26
CA PRO A 384 -55.78 24.78 -15.27
C PRO A 384 -54.51 25.64 -15.20
N GLU A 385 -53.39 25.08 -14.73
CA GLU A 385 -52.09 25.77 -14.63
C GLU A 385 -51.12 25.37 -15.75
N GLY A 386 -51.53 24.49 -16.67
CA GLY A 386 -50.67 23.88 -17.68
C GLY A 386 -49.73 22.82 -17.10
N HIS A 387 -49.42 21.81 -17.90
CA HIS A 387 -48.35 20.87 -17.58
C HIS A 387 -47.02 21.55 -17.91
N HIS A 388 -46.21 21.89 -16.89
CA HIS A 388 -44.99 22.71 -17.00
C HIS A 388 -45.21 24.04 -17.79
N GLU A 389 -44.17 24.85 -18.01
CA GLU A 389 -44.28 26.16 -18.67
C GLU A 389 -44.89 26.05 -20.09
N SER A 390 -46.23 26.07 -20.20
CA SER A 390 -47.03 26.09 -21.43
C SER A 390 -46.54 25.13 -22.53
N VAL A 391 -47.23 24.01 -22.73
CA VAL A 391 -47.00 23.14 -23.89
C VAL A 391 -47.40 23.91 -25.17
N GLY A 392 -46.50 24.77 -25.64
CA GLY A 392 -46.66 25.46 -26.91
C GLY A 392 -46.49 24.52 -28.09
N LYS A 393 -46.05 23.27 -27.87
CA LYS A 393 -45.82 22.22 -28.88
C LYS A 393 -45.92 20.81 -28.30
N ILE A 394 -46.56 19.90 -29.02
CA ILE A 394 -46.85 18.50 -28.69
C ILE A 394 -46.16 17.60 -29.70
N THR A 395 -45.45 16.57 -29.22
CA THR A 395 -44.79 15.59 -30.07
C THR A 395 -45.81 14.85 -30.93
N THR A 396 -45.64 14.95 -32.24
CA THR A 396 -46.52 14.38 -33.25
C THR A 396 -45.72 13.53 -34.22
N ASP A 397 -46.13 12.28 -34.37
CA ASP A 397 -45.63 11.39 -35.39
C ASP A 397 -46.55 11.43 -36.61
N ILE A 398 -45.94 11.45 -37.78
CA ILE A 398 -46.59 11.35 -39.07
C ILE A 398 -45.93 10.18 -39.78
N ALA A 399 -46.69 9.11 -39.96
CA ALA A 399 -46.25 7.91 -40.64
C ALA A 399 -47.16 7.65 -41.85
N CYS A 400 -46.60 6.96 -42.85
CA CYS A 400 -47.42 6.31 -43.85
C CYS A 400 -46.84 4.95 -44.18
N GLU A 401 -47.69 4.05 -44.64
CA GLU A 401 -47.29 2.74 -45.11
C GLU A 401 -47.88 2.49 -46.49
N HIS A 402 -47.13 1.76 -47.30
CA HIS A 402 -47.64 1.25 -48.56
C HIS A 402 -47.11 -0.16 -48.78
N ARG A 403 -47.99 -1.05 -49.22
CA ARG A 403 -47.69 -2.44 -49.45
C ARG A 403 -48.39 -2.94 -50.70
N ALA A 404 -47.64 -3.60 -51.58
CA ALA A 404 -48.21 -4.40 -52.66
C ALA A 404 -48.32 -5.87 -52.24
N GLU A 405 -49.31 -6.57 -52.79
CA GLU A 405 -49.54 -8.01 -52.56
C GLU A 405 -48.29 -8.85 -52.89
N GLU A 406 -47.62 -8.57 -54.01
CA GLU A 406 -46.33 -9.17 -54.35
C GLU A 406 -45.16 -8.22 -54.05
N ARG A 407 -44.02 -8.80 -53.61
CA ARG A 407 -42.80 -8.04 -53.32
C ARG A 407 -41.95 -7.71 -54.56
N LYS A 408 -42.13 -8.43 -55.68
CA LYS A 408 -41.37 -8.25 -56.91
C LYS A 408 -42.19 -8.58 -58.15
N ILE A 409 -42.03 -7.78 -59.21
CA ILE A 409 -42.54 -8.06 -60.55
C ILE A 409 -41.35 -7.99 -61.52
N ASN A 410 -41.09 -9.06 -62.28
CA ASN A 410 -39.96 -9.15 -63.22
C ASN A 410 -38.60 -8.78 -62.59
N ASP A 411 -38.31 -9.33 -61.40
CA ASP A 411 -37.11 -9.06 -60.59
C ASP A 411 -36.95 -7.64 -60.02
N VAL A 412 -37.86 -6.71 -60.32
CA VAL A 412 -37.90 -5.36 -59.73
C VAL A 412 -38.79 -5.35 -58.49
N LYS A 413 -38.33 -4.73 -57.40
CA LYS A 413 -39.11 -4.60 -56.15
C LYS A 413 -40.31 -3.69 -56.37
N THR A 414 -41.49 -4.13 -55.97
CA THR A 414 -42.74 -3.35 -56.08
C THR A 414 -42.71 -2.07 -55.25
N GLU A 415 -41.95 -2.05 -54.15
CA GLU A 415 -41.64 -0.85 -53.35
C GLU A 415 -41.06 0.29 -54.20
N THR A 416 -40.20 0.00 -55.18
CA THR A 416 -39.62 1.03 -56.07
C THR A 416 -40.59 1.57 -57.12
N MET A 417 -41.78 0.97 -57.22
CA MET A 417 -42.84 1.36 -58.15
C MET A 417 -43.92 2.22 -57.48
N ILE A 418 -43.82 2.42 -56.16
CA ILE A 418 -44.72 3.28 -55.38
C ILE A 418 -43.91 4.49 -54.93
N SER A 419 -44.42 5.68 -55.20
CA SER A 419 -43.88 6.94 -54.68
C SER A 419 -44.96 7.67 -53.92
N SER A 420 -44.64 8.18 -52.73
CA SER A 420 -45.56 9.00 -51.95
C SER A 420 -44.97 10.36 -51.61
N THR A 421 -45.83 11.35 -51.45
CA THR A 421 -45.49 12.68 -50.90
C THR A 421 -46.50 12.99 -49.81
N MET A 422 -46.01 13.34 -48.62
CA MET A 422 -46.83 13.74 -47.48
C MET A 422 -46.43 15.16 -47.09
N VAL A 423 -47.42 16.06 -47.03
CA VAL A 423 -47.24 17.46 -46.65
C VAL A 423 -48.23 17.81 -45.55
N VAL A 424 -47.75 18.46 -44.49
CA VAL A 424 -48.60 19.01 -43.43
C VAL A 424 -48.46 20.52 -43.40
N TYR A 425 -49.58 21.21 -43.32
CA TYR A 425 -49.72 22.65 -43.30
C TYR A 425 -50.27 23.13 -41.96
N ASP A 426 -49.79 24.28 -41.48
CA ASP A 426 -50.42 25.02 -40.37
C ASP A 426 -51.68 25.80 -40.83
N SER A 427 -52.33 26.47 -39.88
CA SER A 427 -53.54 27.28 -40.12
C SER A 427 -53.33 28.48 -41.05
N ASP A 428 -52.09 28.90 -41.28
CA ASP A 428 -51.71 29.96 -42.22
C ASP A 428 -51.32 29.40 -43.61
N ASN A 429 -51.53 28.09 -43.86
CA ASN A 429 -51.13 27.33 -45.06
C ASN A 429 -49.61 27.26 -45.28
N LYS A 430 -48.81 27.33 -44.21
CA LYS A 430 -47.37 27.16 -44.30
C LYS A 430 -47.00 25.69 -44.06
N ILE A 431 -46.11 25.16 -44.88
CA ILE A 431 -45.59 23.79 -44.73
C ILE A 431 -44.81 23.68 -43.42
N VAL A 432 -45.24 22.77 -42.54
CA VAL A 432 -44.57 22.43 -41.27
C VAL A 432 -43.80 21.12 -41.34
N SER A 433 -44.22 20.19 -42.20
CA SER A 433 -43.50 18.95 -42.47
C SER A 433 -43.75 18.51 -43.91
N GLU A 434 -42.71 18.00 -44.58
CA GLU A 434 -42.77 17.44 -45.92
C GLU A 434 -41.80 16.27 -46.04
N PHE A 435 -42.27 15.11 -46.47
CA PHE A 435 -41.43 13.95 -46.75
C PHE A 435 -41.98 13.10 -47.90
N THR A 436 -41.08 12.36 -48.54
CA THR A 436 -41.41 11.47 -49.67
C THR A 436 -41.15 10.02 -49.33
N ASN A 437 -41.83 9.11 -50.03
CA ASN A 437 -41.67 7.66 -49.95
C ASN A 437 -41.87 7.10 -48.54
N CYS A 438 -42.80 7.69 -47.78
CA CYS A 438 -43.12 7.27 -46.42
C CYS A 438 -41.91 7.19 -45.48
N ALA A 439 -40.96 8.12 -45.62
CA ALA A 439 -39.85 8.25 -44.67
C ALA A 439 -40.33 8.50 -43.22
N GLY A 440 -41.55 9.04 -43.07
CA GLY A 440 -42.12 9.46 -41.80
C GLY A 440 -41.50 10.77 -41.30
N ALA A 441 -42.13 11.37 -40.30
CA ALA A 441 -41.60 12.53 -39.58
C ALA A 441 -42.09 12.51 -38.14
N SER A 442 -41.21 12.81 -37.19
CA SER A 442 -41.60 13.15 -35.81
C SER A 442 -41.20 14.60 -35.54
N LEU A 443 -42.14 15.41 -35.06
CA LEU A 443 -41.93 16.83 -34.80
C LEU A 443 -42.87 17.34 -33.69
N ASP A 444 -42.48 18.41 -33.02
CA ASP A 444 -43.32 19.06 -32.02
C ASP A 444 -44.18 20.16 -32.66
N LEU A 445 -45.50 19.97 -32.62
CA LEU A 445 -46.50 20.85 -33.23
C LEU A 445 -47.33 21.59 -32.18
N ALA A 446 -47.56 22.89 -32.38
CA ALA A 446 -48.34 23.71 -31.46
C ALA A 446 -49.83 23.32 -31.40
N VAL A 447 -50.50 23.61 -30.29
CA VAL A 447 -51.97 23.51 -30.18
C VAL A 447 -52.62 24.32 -31.30
N GLY A 448 -53.48 23.68 -32.10
CA GLY A 448 -54.03 24.27 -33.30
C GLY A 448 -54.52 23.24 -34.30
N THR A 449 -55.18 23.74 -35.35
CA THR A 449 -55.66 22.91 -36.46
C THR A 449 -54.66 22.92 -37.60
N TYR A 450 -54.39 21.72 -38.12
CA TYR A 450 -53.47 21.46 -39.22
C TYR A 450 -54.22 20.74 -40.34
N THR A 451 -53.71 20.89 -41.55
CA THR A 451 -54.21 20.20 -42.74
C THR A 451 -53.10 19.29 -43.26
N TYR A 452 -53.43 18.06 -43.62
CA TYR A 452 -52.50 17.15 -44.28
C TYR A 452 -52.95 16.83 -45.70
N GLU A 453 -51.98 16.59 -46.56
CA GLU A 453 -52.18 16.09 -47.92
C GLU A 453 -51.16 14.97 -48.19
N MET A 454 -51.67 13.80 -48.53
CA MET A 454 -50.87 12.64 -48.97
C MET A 454 -51.23 12.29 -50.41
N GLU A 455 -50.24 12.31 -51.28
CA GLU A 455 -50.33 11.80 -52.64
C GLU A 455 -49.48 10.56 -52.78
N VAL A 456 -50.07 9.48 -53.28
CA VAL A 456 -49.35 8.26 -53.67
C VAL A 456 -49.56 8.02 -55.15
N ALA A 457 -48.48 7.81 -55.88
CA ALA A 457 -48.47 7.43 -57.28
C ALA A 457 -47.81 6.07 -57.46
N ILE A 458 -48.47 5.22 -58.25
CA ILE A 458 -48.01 3.88 -58.62
C ILE A 458 -47.58 3.93 -60.09
N THR A 459 -46.44 3.34 -60.40
CA THR A 459 -45.84 3.38 -61.74
C THR A 459 -45.41 2.00 -62.22
N GLY A 460 -45.08 1.91 -63.52
CA GLY A 460 -44.52 0.68 -64.10
C GLY A 460 -45.48 -0.51 -64.13
N PRO A 461 -44.95 -1.76 -64.09
CA PRO A 461 -45.77 -2.97 -64.18
C PRO A 461 -46.81 -3.14 -63.07
N LEU A 462 -46.61 -2.51 -61.90
CA LEU A 462 -47.55 -2.56 -60.79
C LEU A 462 -48.82 -1.73 -61.05
N ALA A 463 -48.69 -0.61 -61.77
CA ALA A 463 -49.81 0.21 -62.22
C ALA A 463 -50.65 -0.52 -63.29
N LEU A 464 -49.99 -1.23 -64.21
CA LEU A 464 -50.65 -1.94 -65.31
C LEU A 464 -51.40 -3.22 -64.90
N ASN A 465 -51.40 -3.59 -63.61
CA ASN A 465 -52.02 -4.82 -63.13
C ASN A 465 -53.23 -4.52 -62.25
N ASP A 466 -54.41 -4.61 -62.86
CA ASP A 466 -55.72 -4.32 -62.26
C ASP A 466 -56.19 -5.39 -61.25
N THR A 467 -55.46 -6.51 -61.12
CA THR A 467 -55.82 -7.62 -60.23
C THR A 467 -55.03 -7.65 -58.93
N MET A 468 -53.92 -6.91 -58.85
CA MET A 468 -53.07 -6.89 -57.66
C MET A 468 -53.58 -5.89 -56.63
N MET A 469 -53.65 -6.30 -55.38
CA MET A 469 -53.99 -5.40 -54.27
C MET A 469 -52.78 -4.53 -53.87
N LYS A 470 -53.03 -3.24 -53.72
CA LYS A 470 -52.08 -2.26 -53.19
C LYS A 470 -52.72 -1.56 -51.99
N GLU A 471 -52.20 -1.80 -50.80
CA GLU A 471 -52.68 -1.22 -49.54
C GLU A 471 -51.84 0.03 -49.23
N MET A 472 -52.51 1.13 -48.92
CA MET A 472 -51.85 2.36 -48.46
C MET A 472 -52.56 2.89 -47.22
N SER A 473 -51.79 3.37 -46.26
CA SER A 473 -52.30 4.01 -45.06
C SER A 473 -51.45 5.21 -44.68
N LEU A 474 -52.07 6.15 -43.98
CA LEU A 474 -51.40 7.21 -43.26
C LEU A 474 -51.92 7.24 -41.83
N GLU A 475 -51.03 7.63 -40.93
CA GLU A 475 -51.33 7.78 -39.52
C GLU A 475 -50.59 9.01 -39.00
N ILE A 476 -51.34 9.90 -38.35
CA ILE A 476 -50.84 11.05 -37.61
C ILE A 476 -51.28 10.84 -36.18
N SER A 477 -50.33 10.89 -35.24
CA SER A 477 -50.57 10.69 -33.82
C SER A 477 -49.84 11.74 -33.01
N ALA A 478 -50.58 12.58 -32.30
CA ALA A 478 -50.07 13.57 -31.35
C ALA A 478 -50.23 13.02 -29.93
N PHE A 479 -49.13 12.95 -29.19
CA PHE A 479 -49.08 12.28 -27.89
C PHE A 479 -49.20 13.26 -26.73
N GLN A 480 -49.92 12.87 -25.67
CA GLN A 480 -50.13 13.68 -24.47
C GLN A 480 -49.39 13.09 -23.26
N PRO A 481 -49.21 13.82 -22.15
CA PRO A 481 -48.68 13.25 -20.92
C PRO A 481 -49.49 12.04 -20.42
N LEU A 482 -48.80 11.01 -19.93
CA LEU A 482 -49.42 9.85 -19.31
C LEU A 482 -50.12 10.24 -18.01
N LEU A 483 -51.42 9.95 -17.93
CA LEU A 483 -52.27 10.23 -16.79
C LEU A 483 -52.52 8.97 -15.96
N VAL A 484 -52.31 9.11 -14.66
CA VAL A 484 -52.50 8.04 -13.68
C VAL A 484 -53.38 8.54 -12.54
N TRP A 485 -54.29 7.69 -12.07
CA TRP A 485 -55.15 8.00 -10.94
C TRP A 485 -54.34 8.26 -9.66
N SER A 486 -54.58 9.41 -9.04
CA SER A 486 -53.87 9.83 -7.82
C SER A 486 -54.25 8.96 -6.62
N ASN A 487 -53.49 9.09 -5.53
CA ASN A 487 -53.81 8.44 -4.24
C ASN A 487 -55.15 8.91 -3.64
N SER A 488 -55.73 10.00 -4.15
CA SER A 488 -57.05 10.51 -3.74
C SER A 488 -58.22 9.84 -4.49
N ALA A 489 -57.94 9.09 -5.56
CA ALA A 489 -58.93 8.32 -6.29
C ALA A 489 -59.43 7.11 -5.46
N PRO A 490 -60.58 6.51 -5.80
CA PRO A 490 -61.04 5.26 -5.17
C PRO A 490 -60.02 4.13 -5.32
N ALA A 491 -59.89 3.27 -4.30
CA ALA A 491 -58.88 2.20 -4.25
C ALA A 491 -58.81 1.30 -5.50
N ALA A 492 -59.95 1.06 -6.16
CA ALA A 492 -60.02 0.26 -7.39
C ALA A 492 -59.31 0.92 -8.61
N LEU A 493 -59.03 2.22 -8.55
CA LEU A 493 -58.42 3.00 -9.62
C LEU A 493 -57.03 3.53 -9.26
N GLN A 494 -56.68 3.65 -7.98
CA GLN A 494 -55.41 4.23 -7.52
C GLN A 494 -54.19 3.66 -8.25
N GLY A 495 -53.35 4.54 -8.80
CA GLY A 495 -52.11 4.19 -9.50
C GLY A 495 -52.31 3.57 -10.89
N LYS A 496 -53.54 3.32 -11.34
CA LYS A 496 -53.83 2.79 -12.68
C LYS A 496 -53.85 3.87 -13.75
N THR A 497 -53.61 3.47 -14.99
CA THR A 497 -53.72 4.38 -16.15
C THR A 497 -55.18 4.85 -16.28
N VAL A 498 -55.36 6.15 -16.51
CA VAL A 498 -56.70 6.74 -16.68
C VAL A 498 -57.22 6.46 -18.08
N ASN A 499 -58.38 5.83 -18.26
CA ASN A 499 -59.00 5.78 -19.59
C ASN A 499 -60.04 6.90 -19.75
N LEU A 500 -59.69 7.97 -20.46
CA LEU A 500 -60.56 9.15 -20.64
C LEU A 500 -61.82 8.82 -21.46
N SER A 501 -61.77 7.78 -22.29
CA SER A 501 -62.92 7.30 -23.07
C SER A 501 -63.89 6.45 -22.23
N SER A 502 -63.50 6.01 -21.02
CA SER A 502 -64.32 5.18 -20.13
C SER A 502 -65.26 6.02 -19.27
N SER A 503 -66.53 6.13 -19.69
CA SER A 503 -67.55 6.87 -18.92
C SER A 503 -67.79 6.32 -17.50
N VAL A 504 -67.46 5.05 -17.24
CA VAL A 504 -67.59 4.40 -15.93
C VAL A 504 -66.45 4.82 -15.00
N GLU A 505 -65.21 4.77 -15.47
CA GLU A 505 -64.03 5.16 -14.69
C GLU A 505 -64.05 6.66 -14.39
N MET A 506 -64.37 7.48 -15.39
CA MET A 506 -64.45 8.93 -15.24
C MET A 506 -65.56 9.36 -14.25
N ALA A 507 -66.67 8.61 -14.18
CA ALA A 507 -67.72 8.86 -13.19
C ALA A 507 -67.30 8.46 -11.76
N LEU A 508 -66.42 7.47 -11.61
CA LEU A 508 -65.95 6.96 -10.32
C LEU A 508 -64.77 7.77 -9.77
N GLY A 509 -63.77 8.06 -10.60
CA GLY A 509 -62.55 8.74 -10.20
C GLY A 509 -62.64 10.27 -10.28
N GLY A 510 -63.54 10.82 -11.11
CA GLY A 510 -63.68 12.26 -11.30
C GLY A 510 -62.40 12.88 -11.87
N SER A 511 -61.95 14.00 -11.31
CA SER A 511 -60.70 14.70 -11.69
C SER A 511 -59.51 14.34 -10.79
N ASN A 512 -59.55 13.21 -10.09
CA ASN A 512 -58.50 12.82 -9.13
C ASN A 512 -57.35 12.04 -9.80
N PHE A 513 -56.82 12.54 -10.91
CA PHE A 513 -55.66 11.98 -11.61
C PHE A 513 -54.64 13.08 -11.91
N ASP A 514 -53.39 12.69 -12.03
CA ASP A 514 -52.26 13.59 -12.27
C ASP A 514 -51.38 13.03 -13.39
N GLN A 515 -50.55 13.91 -13.98
CA GLN A 515 -49.47 13.48 -14.85
C GLN A 515 -48.41 12.71 -14.06
N VAL A 516 -47.64 11.87 -14.76
CA VAL A 516 -46.53 11.14 -14.16
C VAL A 516 -45.20 11.83 -14.43
N ASP A 517 -44.60 12.40 -13.38
CA ASP A 517 -43.21 12.85 -13.42
C ASP A 517 -42.31 11.64 -13.69
N ASN A 518 -41.40 11.76 -14.66
CA ASN A 518 -40.55 10.66 -15.07
C ASN A 518 -39.37 10.51 -14.09
N PRO A 519 -39.32 9.44 -13.27
CA PRO A 519 -38.20 9.22 -12.35
C PRO A 519 -36.89 8.89 -13.09
N SER A 520 -36.99 8.48 -14.37
CA SER A 520 -35.85 8.20 -15.23
C SER A 520 -35.33 9.44 -15.98
N TYR A 521 -35.88 10.63 -15.75
CA TYR A 521 -35.40 11.85 -16.38
C TYR A 521 -33.92 12.11 -16.04
N HIS A 522 -33.10 12.30 -17.07
CA HIS A 522 -31.64 12.41 -16.97
C HIS A 522 -30.91 11.18 -16.39
N MET A 523 -31.53 10.00 -16.42
CA MET A 523 -30.87 8.73 -16.07
C MET A 523 -30.23 8.11 -17.31
N ASN A 524 -28.91 7.93 -17.30
CA ASN A 524 -28.23 7.27 -18.42
C ASN A 524 -28.60 5.76 -18.44
N PRO A 525 -29.19 5.24 -19.53
CA PRO A 525 -29.50 3.81 -19.66
C PRO A 525 -28.26 2.91 -19.65
N LYS A 526 -27.06 3.45 -19.89
CA LYS A 526 -25.77 2.78 -19.75
C LYS A 526 -25.04 3.16 -18.45
N SER A 527 -25.73 3.77 -17.48
CA SER A 527 -25.14 4.28 -16.23
C SER A 527 -24.40 3.20 -15.44
N LEU A 528 -24.95 1.99 -15.35
CA LEU A 528 -24.37 0.89 -14.59
C LEU A 528 -23.04 0.41 -15.20
N ASP A 529 -23.00 0.24 -16.52
CA ASP A 529 -21.76 -0.12 -17.22
C ASP A 529 -20.70 0.99 -17.11
N ALA A 530 -21.11 2.26 -17.18
CA ALA A 530 -20.21 3.39 -16.96
C ALA A 530 -19.63 3.42 -15.53
N LYS A 531 -20.46 3.17 -14.50
CA LYS A 531 -20.03 3.07 -13.09
C LYS A 531 -19.02 1.94 -12.89
N LEU A 532 -19.19 0.81 -13.57
CA LEU A 532 -18.28 -0.32 -13.44
C LEU A 532 -16.96 -0.11 -14.18
N ILE A 533 -16.97 0.49 -15.38
CA ILE A 533 -15.75 0.92 -16.06
C ILE A 533 -14.97 1.87 -15.15
N TYR A 534 -15.65 2.81 -14.51
CA TYR A 534 -15.04 3.69 -13.52
C TYR A 534 -14.42 2.92 -12.33
N ALA A 535 -15.13 1.92 -11.80
CA ALA A 535 -14.70 1.11 -10.68
C ALA A 535 -13.44 0.26 -10.96
N MET A 536 -13.15 -0.05 -12.22
CA MET A 536 -11.94 -0.79 -12.63
C MET A 536 -10.63 -0.02 -12.44
N PHE A 537 -10.67 1.32 -12.34
CA PHE A 537 -9.47 2.15 -12.30
C PHE A 537 -9.32 2.86 -10.96
N ILE A 538 -10.26 3.75 -10.63
CA ILE A 538 -10.09 4.68 -9.51
C ILE A 538 -10.01 3.93 -8.16
N PRO A 539 -10.96 3.05 -7.80
CA PRO A 539 -10.87 2.24 -6.58
C PRO A 539 -9.62 1.39 -6.48
N CYS A 540 -9.13 0.85 -7.60
CA CYS A 540 -7.91 0.04 -7.63
C CYS A 540 -6.70 0.90 -7.23
N LEU A 541 -6.61 2.11 -7.78
CA LEU A 541 -5.58 3.08 -7.40
C LEU A 541 -5.72 3.52 -5.93
N THR A 542 -6.95 3.72 -5.43
CA THR A 542 -7.19 4.00 -4.01
C THR A 542 -6.63 2.89 -3.13
N PHE A 543 -6.91 1.62 -3.46
CA PHE A 543 -6.44 0.48 -2.68
C PHE A 543 -4.90 0.41 -2.66
N GLY A 544 -4.26 0.62 -3.81
CA GLY A 544 -2.81 0.78 -3.90
C GLY A 544 -2.26 1.91 -3.03
N ALA A 545 -2.89 3.08 -3.08
CA ALA A 545 -2.50 4.24 -2.28
C ALA A 545 -2.65 3.98 -0.76
N MET A 546 -3.72 3.30 -0.35
CA MET A 546 -3.91 2.90 1.06
C MET A 546 -2.82 1.94 1.51
N VAL A 547 -2.51 0.91 0.72
CA VAL A 547 -1.42 -0.04 1.00
C VAL A 547 -0.08 0.68 1.10
N PHE A 548 0.21 1.60 0.17
CA PHE A 548 1.42 2.42 0.21
C PHE A 548 1.54 3.23 1.51
N ILE A 549 0.46 3.87 1.96
CA ILE A 549 0.44 4.67 3.20
C ILE A 549 0.66 3.79 4.43
N LEU A 550 -0.05 2.68 4.53
CA LEU A 550 0.06 1.73 5.64
C LEU A 550 1.49 1.20 5.75
N LEU A 551 2.05 0.72 4.65
CA LEU A 551 3.41 0.19 4.60
C LEU A 551 4.45 1.28 4.89
N ARG A 552 4.24 2.52 4.43
CA ARG A 552 5.13 3.66 4.76
C ARG A 552 5.05 4.07 6.23
N SER A 553 3.95 3.79 6.92
CA SER A 553 3.85 3.95 8.37
C SER A 553 4.71 2.90 9.08
N MET A 554 4.60 1.63 8.65
CA MET A 554 5.38 0.51 9.20
C MET A 554 6.88 0.59 8.87
N ALA A 555 7.25 1.27 7.77
CA ALA A 555 8.65 1.55 7.41
C ALA A 555 9.29 2.69 8.24
N ARG A 556 8.73 3.05 9.40
CA ARG A 556 9.32 4.03 10.33
C ARG A 556 9.91 3.31 11.54
N GLY A 557 11.22 3.53 11.76
CA GLY A 557 12.00 3.11 12.94
C GLY A 557 12.05 1.62 13.22
N TYR A 558 11.99 1.21 14.50
CA TYR A 558 12.25 -0.17 14.93
C TYR A 558 11.28 -1.21 14.32
N GLU A 559 10.05 -0.82 13.95
CA GLU A 559 9.09 -1.70 13.27
C GLU A 559 9.60 -2.15 11.89
N PHE A 560 10.43 -1.34 11.24
CA PHE A 560 11.09 -1.70 9.98
C PHE A 560 12.13 -2.81 10.18
N GLU A 561 12.99 -2.69 11.19
CA GLU A 561 13.96 -3.74 11.55
C GLU A 561 13.24 -5.01 12.05
N MET A 562 12.15 -4.85 12.79
CA MET A 562 11.29 -5.92 13.28
C MET A 562 10.66 -6.73 12.13
N ASN A 563 10.22 -6.04 11.07
CA ASN A 563 9.67 -6.67 9.87
C ASN A 563 10.71 -7.40 9.02
N LYS A 564 12.01 -7.36 9.34
CA LYS A 564 13.03 -8.21 8.69
C LYS A 564 13.14 -9.58 9.35
N CYS A 565 12.78 -9.72 10.63
CA CYS A 565 12.84 -11.00 11.33
C CYS A 565 11.89 -12.04 10.71
N TYR A 566 12.28 -13.31 10.68
CA TYR A 566 11.41 -14.43 10.28
C TYR A 566 11.41 -15.60 11.29
N GLY A 567 11.91 -15.35 12.52
CA GLY A 567 11.83 -16.33 13.61
C GLY A 567 12.72 -17.56 13.45
N CYS A 568 13.95 -17.39 12.95
CA CYS A 568 14.90 -18.51 12.80
C CYS A 568 15.65 -18.90 14.08
N ASP A 569 15.49 -18.15 15.17
CA ASP A 569 16.11 -18.36 16.49
C ASP A 569 17.66 -18.40 16.57
N LEU A 570 18.40 -18.19 15.47
CA LEU A 570 19.88 -18.10 15.50
C LEU A 570 20.44 -17.05 16.47
N CYS A 571 19.72 -15.95 16.69
CA CYS A 571 20.11 -14.92 17.66
C CYS A 571 20.03 -15.40 19.11
N ASP A 572 19.16 -16.38 19.40
CA ASP A 572 19.01 -16.99 20.72
C ASP A 572 20.18 -17.93 21.01
N ASP A 573 20.57 -18.76 20.04
CA ASP A 573 21.74 -19.65 20.16
C ASP A 573 23.05 -18.87 20.33
N ALA A 574 23.18 -17.71 19.68
CA ALA A 574 24.36 -16.84 19.81
C ALA A 574 24.37 -15.98 21.09
N CYS A 575 23.28 -15.96 21.87
CA CYS A 575 23.16 -15.07 23.03
C CYS A 575 23.92 -15.64 24.25
N PRO A 576 24.99 -14.98 24.74
CA PRO A 576 25.76 -15.49 25.88
C PRO A 576 24.97 -15.50 27.19
N VAL A 577 23.90 -14.69 27.29
CA VAL A 577 23.02 -14.66 28.48
C VAL A 577 22.29 -16.00 28.69
N ARG A 578 22.13 -16.79 27.63
CA ARG A 578 21.49 -18.12 27.71
C ARG A 578 22.29 -19.13 28.54
N LEU A 579 23.60 -18.95 28.66
CA LEU A 579 24.47 -19.89 29.40
C LEU A 579 24.14 -19.98 30.89
N PHE A 580 23.54 -18.95 31.49
CA PHE A 580 23.29 -18.90 32.94
C PHE A 580 21.85 -18.65 33.35
N ASN A 581 20.93 -18.38 32.42
CA ASN A 581 19.50 -18.23 32.72
C ASN A 581 18.69 -19.54 32.51
N GLY A 582 19.35 -20.66 32.21
CA GLY A 582 18.76 -22.00 32.34
C GLY A 582 17.76 -22.40 31.23
N GLY A 583 18.24 -22.57 30.00
CA GLY A 583 17.63 -23.48 29.00
C GLY A 583 16.30 -23.07 28.35
N ASP A 584 15.52 -22.17 28.93
CA ASP A 584 14.34 -21.60 28.27
C ASP A 584 14.75 -20.66 27.13
N LYS A 585 13.89 -20.48 26.11
CA LYS A 585 14.11 -19.56 24.99
C LYS A 585 14.19 -18.13 25.54
N LEU A 586 15.40 -17.69 25.88
CA LEU A 586 15.69 -16.38 26.42
C LEU A 586 15.82 -15.39 25.27
N ASN A 587 14.73 -15.21 24.56
CA ASN A 587 14.71 -14.23 23.50
C ASN A 587 14.38 -12.88 24.14
N ILE A 588 15.30 -12.35 24.97
CA ILE A 588 15.23 -11.00 25.58
C ILE A 588 14.80 -9.99 24.53
N ILE A 589 15.31 -10.16 23.31
CA ILE A 589 15.01 -9.37 22.15
C ILE A 589 13.55 -9.55 21.69
N TYR A 590 13.06 -10.78 21.50
CA TYR A 590 11.67 -11.06 21.05
C TYR A 590 10.61 -10.80 22.11
N ASN A 591 10.92 -11.09 23.36
CA ASN A 591 10.06 -10.79 24.50
C ASN A 591 10.02 -9.26 24.71
N SER A 592 11.17 -8.58 24.62
CA SER A 592 11.19 -7.12 24.49
C SER A 592 10.47 -6.61 23.24
N TRP A 593 10.50 -7.33 22.11
CA TRP A 593 9.81 -6.99 20.84
C TRP A 593 8.28 -7.06 20.99
N ASN A 594 7.76 -8.07 21.68
CA ASN A 594 6.33 -8.25 21.93
C ASN A 594 5.83 -7.44 23.14
N ASN A 595 6.74 -6.72 23.82
CA ASN A 595 6.43 -6.03 25.08
C ASN A 595 5.94 -7.02 26.16
N GLU A 596 6.38 -8.27 26.05
CA GLU A 596 6.14 -9.37 26.96
C GLU A 596 7.39 -9.47 27.83
N ASP A 597 7.42 -8.81 29.00
CA ASP A 597 8.51 -9.01 29.96
C ASP A 597 8.37 -10.43 30.55
N ASP A 598 9.14 -11.37 30.01
CA ASP A 598 9.20 -12.80 30.37
C ASP A 598 9.92 -13.06 31.71
N GLY A 599 10.18 -12.01 32.49
CA GLY A 599 10.95 -12.06 33.73
C GLY A 599 12.46 -11.94 33.54
N VAL A 600 12.98 -11.83 32.30
CA VAL A 600 14.40 -11.51 32.06
C VAL A 600 14.55 -9.99 31.90
N PRO A 601 15.32 -9.30 32.76
CA PRO A 601 15.49 -7.87 32.65
C PRO A 601 16.11 -7.48 31.29
N LEU A 602 15.55 -6.48 30.59
CA LEU A 602 16.19 -5.80 29.45
C LEU A 602 17.66 -5.42 29.74
N TYR A 603 17.95 -5.15 31.03
CA TYR A 603 19.26 -4.81 31.55
C TYR A 603 20.22 -6.00 31.73
N SER A 604 19.77 -7.25 31.55
CA SER A 604 20.63 -8.43 31.43
C SER A 604 21.32 -8.54 30.07
N CYS A 605 20.84 -7.82 29.05
CA CYS A 605 21.49 -7.79 27.75
C CYS A 605 22.90 -7.17 27.85
N LEU A 606 23.92 -7.90 27.39
CA LEU A 606 25.32 -7.45 27.42
C LEU A 606 25.67 -6.49 26.28
N THR A 607 24.73 -6.21 25.36
CA THR A 607 24.94 -5.34 24.18
C THR A 607 26.17 -5.71 23.35
N CYS A 608 26.50 -7.01 23.32
CA CYS A 608 27.76 -7.51 22.78
C CYS A 608 27.74 -7.76 21.26
N THR A 609 26.63 -7.51 20.56
CA THR A 609 26.48 -7.68 19.09
C THR A 609 26.50 -9.13 18.58
N ALA A 610 26.57 -10.15 19.45
CA ALA A 610 26.57 -11.56 19.02
C ALA A 610 25.30 -11.94 18.23
N CYS A 611 24.12 -11.53 18.70
CA CYS A 611 22.84 -11.75 18.02
C CYS A 611 22.76 -11.07 16.65
N THR A 612 23.26 -9.83 16.53
CA THR A 612 23.28 -9.05 15.29
C THR A 612 24.14 -9.74 14.24
N ASN A 613 25.31 -10.24 14.64
CA ASN A 613 26.23 -10.94 13.74
C ASN A 613 25.70 -12.32 13.31
N ALA A 614 25.00 -13.03 14.21
CA ALA A 614 24.35 -14.29 13.88
C ALA A 614 23.11 -14.13 12.96
N CYS A 615 22.58 -12.90 12.81
CA CYS A 615 21.33 -12.67 12.10
C CYS A 615 21.47 -12.76 10.57
N PRO A 616 20.79 -13.70 9.90
CA PRO A 616 20.83 -13.80 8.44
C PRO A 616 20.17 -12.60 7.74
N GLN A 617 19.31 -11.86 8.43
CA GLN A 617 18.62 -10.68 7.90
C GLN A 617 19.29 -9.37 8.32
N LEU A 618 20.42 -9.45 9.03
CA LEU A 618 21.15 -8.29 9.53
C LEU A 618 20.27 -7.35 10.37
N VAL A 619 19.37 -7.94 11.17
CA VAL A 619 18.56 -7.17 12.14
C VAL A 619 19.49 -6.55 13.17
N ASP A 620 19.37 -5.23 13.35
CA ASP A 620 20.22 -4.49 14.27
C ASP A 620 19.66 -4.49 15.70
N TYR A 621 19.94 -5.55 16.45
CA TYR A 621 19.46 -5.70 17.82
C TYR A 621 20.09 -4.71 18.80
N ASP A 622 21.30 -4.25 18.52
CA ASP A 622 22.05 -3.38 19.42
C ASP A 622 21.38 -2.01 19.53
N SER A 623 21.02 -1.41 18.38
CA SER A 623 20.26 -0.15 18.34
C SER A 623 18.87 -0.30 18.96
N TYR A 624 18.23 -1.47 18.82
CA TYR A 624 16.95 -1.72 19.48
C TYR A 624 17.08 -1.66 21.01
N VAL A 625 18.10 -2.33 21.57
CA VAL A 625 18.34 -2.35 23.02
C VAL A 625 18.71 -0.95 23.54
N ASP A 626 19.55 -0.22 22.81
CA ASP A 626 19.91 1.18 23.11
C ASP A 626 18.66 2.08 23.22
N ILE A 627 17.85 2.10 22.16
CA ILE A 627 16.61 2.89 22.10
C ILE A 627 15.65 2.48 23.22
N ARG A 628 15.44 1.18 23.46
CA ARG A 628 14.49 0.72 24.48
C ARG A 628 14.92 1.08 25.89
N ARG A 629 16.21 0.99 26.20
CA ARG A 629 16.74 1.46 27.49
C ARG A 629 16.55 2.97 27.65
N GLY A 630 16.82 3.76 26.60
CA GLY A 630 16.58 5.21 26.60
C GLY A 630 15.10 5.63 26.70
N LEU A 631 14.15 4.76 26.34
CA LEU A 631 12.70 5.03 26.47
C LEU A 631 12.15 4.72 27.86
N ILE A 632 12.79 3.83 28.62
CA ILE A 632 12.36 3.41 29.97
C ILE A 632 12.89 4.43 31.00
N VAL A 633 12.61 5.72 30.79
CA VAL A 633 12.94 6.77 31.75
C VAL A 633 11.88 6.79 32.85
N GLY A 634 12.24 6.31 34.04
CA GLY A 634 11.36 6.22 35.22
C GLY A 634 10.77 4.84 35.51
N GLY A 635 11.15 3.81 34.75
CA GLY A 635 10.91 2.40 35.09
C GLY A 635 11.85 1.91 36.22
N PRO A 636 11.69 0.67 36.72
CA PRO A 636 12.62 0.11 37.71
C PRO A 636 14.04 0.20 37.15
N GLN A 637 14.88 1.01 37.81
CA GLN A 637 16.28 1.17 37.46
C GLN A 637 16.95 -0.20 37.57
N ALA A 638 17.85 -0.50 36.64
CA ALA A 638 18.77 -1.62 36.83
C ALA A 638 19.48 -1.43 38.17
N GLU A 639 19.58 -2.48 38.98
CA GLU A 639 20.55 -2.50 40.07
C GLU A 639 21.95 -2.49 39.43
N ILE A 640 22.55 -1.31 39.33
CA ILE A 640 23.94 -1.13 38.90
C ILE A 640 24.79 -1.32 40.15
N PRO A 641 25.60 -2.40 40.26
CA PRO A 641 26.36 -2.67 41.48
C PRO A 641 27.37 -1.56 41.82
N HIS A 642 27.86 -0.84 40.79
CA HIS A 642 28.85 0.24 40.88
C HIS A 642 28.21 1.62 40.99
N THR A 643 27.34 1.82 41.99
CA THR A 643 26.56 3.05 42.17
C THR A 643 27.41 4.30 42.39
N VAL A 644 28.60 4.18 43.00
CA VAL A 644 29.51 5.32 43.24
C VAL A 644 30.09 5.81 41.92
N LEU A 645 30.67 4.92 41.12
CA LEU A 645 31.15 5.26 39.78
C LEU A 645 30.04 5.90 38.92
N GLN A 646 28.83 5.34 38.95
CA GLN A 646 27.70 5.92 38.23
C GLN A 646 27.38 7.35 38.71
N ALA A 647 27.37 7.59 40.02
CA ALA A 647 27.09 8.90 40.60
C ALA A 647 28.19 9.93 40.27
N VAL A 648 29.46 9.53 40.29
CA VAL A 648 30.60 10.38 39.90
C VAL A 648 30.47 10.81 38.45
N LEU A 649 30.20 9.86 37.55
CA LEU A 649 30.05 10.15 36.12
C LEU A 649 28.81 11.02 35.82
N ALA A 650 27.73 10.86 36.59
CA ALA A 650 26.56 11.73 36.49
C ALA A 650 26.87 13.15 36.97
N ALA A 651 27.59 13.30 38.09
CA ALA A 651 28.02 14.60 38.59
C ALA A 651 28.98 15.31 37.63
N GLU A 652 29.90 14.55 37.03
CA GLU A 652 30.83 15.06 36.02
C GLU A 652 30.14 15.59 34.77
N ALA A 653 28.96 15.06 34.42
CA ALA A 653 28.20 15.52 33.26
C ALA A 653 27.56 16.90 33.47
N GLU A 654 27.43 17.37 34.71
CA GLU A 654 26.87 18.69 34.99
C GLU A 654 27.82 19.82 34.59
N GLU A 655 27.26 20.96 34.18
CA GLU A 655 28.03 22.10 33.66
C GLU A 655 28.90 22.76 34.75
N ASP A 656 28.50 22.69 36.01
CA ASP A 656 29.27 23.24 37.13
C ASP A 656 30.57 22.47 37.36
N ALA A 657 30.63 21.19 36.98
CA ALA A 657 31.86 20.40 37.01
C ALA A 657 32.89 20.83 35.95
N ASP A 658 32.51 21.62 34.93
CA ASP A 658 33.45 22.06 33.88
C ASP A 658 34.65 22.84 34.44
N VAL A 659 34.49 23.48 35.60
CA VAL A 659 35.53 24.28 36.28
C VAL A 659 36.65 23.43 36.88
N ASP A 660 36.38 22.14 37.11
CA ASP A 660 37.35 21.20 37.68
C ASP A 660 38.29 20.63 36.60
N PHE A 661 38.03 20.91 35.32
CA PHE A 661 38.82 20.47 34.17
C PHE A 661 39.66 21.62 33.60
N ILE A 662 40.87 21.29 33.15
CA ILE A 662 41.84 22.28 32.67
C ILE A 662 41.34 22.92 31.35
N PRO A 663 41.28 24.27 31.25
CA PRO A 663 40.98 24.99 30.02
C PRO A 663 41.92 24.63 28.88
N ILE A 664 41.47 24.76 27.62
CA ILE A 664 42.29 24.38 26.46
C ILE A 664 43.54 25.25 26.34
N GLU A 665 43.44 26.52 26.72
CA GLU A 665 44.53 27.49 26.66
C GLU A 665 45.68 27.17 27.63
N ASP A 666 45.37 26.42 28.69
CA ASP A 666 46.30 26.09 29.78
C ASP A 666 46.78 24.63 29.72
N TYR A 667 46.25 23.81 28.81
CA TYR A 667 46.61 22.39 28.70
C TYR A 667 47.77 22.18 27.71
N PRO A 668 48.85 21.45 28.10
CA PRO A 668 50.06 21.32 27.27
C PRO A 668 49.86 20.28 26.14
N ILE A 669 49.25 20.71 25.04
CA ILE A 669 49.13 19.89 23.82
C ILE A 669 50.29 20.22 22.89
N GLU A 670 51.20 19.26 22.74
CA GLU A 670 52.47 19.42 22.01
C GLU A 670 52.52 18.64 20.69
N SER A 671 51.50 17.81 20.42
CA SER A 671 51.42 16.96 19.23
C SER A 671 50.03 17.02 18.58
N ASN A 672 49.98 16.74 17.28
CA ASN A 672 48.74 16.54 16.53
C ASN A 672 48.02 15.23 16.89
N VAL A 673 48.70 14.32 17.61
CA VAL A 673 48.13 13.06 18.09
C VAL A 673 47.79 13.19 19.57
N GLY A 674 46.52 13.02 19.93
CA GLY A 674 46.06 12.96 21.31
C GLY A 674 45.79 11.53 21.75
N TYR A 675 46.22 11.15 22.96
CA TYR A 675 45.96 9.84 23.56
C TYR A 675 45.05 9.94 24.78
N TYR A 676 43.90 9.26 24.74
CA TYR A 676 42.96 9.14 25.86
C TYR A 676 42.96 7.70 26.39
N PRO A 677 43.40 7.44 27.63
CA PRO A 677 43.50 6.08 28.17
C PRO A 677 42.17 5.46 28.59
N GLY A 678 41.08 6.23 28.60
CA GLY A 678 39.84 5.82 29.25
C GLY A 678 39.79 6.18 30.73
N CYS A 679 38.86 5.55 31.45
CA CYS A 679 38.61 5.82 32.87
C CYS A 679 39.45 4.92 33.78
N VAL A 680 40.67 4.54 33.37
CA VAL A 680 41.50 3.51 34.05
C VAL A 680 41.72 3.81 35.54
N ASP A 681 42.02 5.05 35.90
CA ASP A 681 42.24 5.44 37.31
C ASP A 681 40.96 5.29 38.16
N TYR A 682 39.80 5.61 37.59
CA TYR A 682 38.52 5.43 38.27
C TYR A 682 38.15 3.96 38.41
N LEU A 683 38.48 3.14 37.41
CA LEU A 683 38.28 1.69 37.48
C LEU A 683 39.19 1.07 38.54
N ASP A 684 40.46 1.45 38.61
CA ASP A 684 41.37 1.00 39.67
C ASP A 684 40.83 1.37 41.05
N GLN A 685 40.38 2.61 41.26
CA GLN A 685 39.81 3.04 42.53
C GLN A 685 38.52 2.28 42.88
N GLU A 686 37.55 2.21 41.98
CA GLU A 686 36.27 1.52 42.21
C GLU A 686 36.49 0.04 42.58
N MET A 687 37.43 -0.62 41.92
CA MET A 687 37.72 -2.02 42.17
C MET A 687 38.49 -2.27 43.46
N VAL A 688 39.30 -1.31 43.92
CA VAL A 688 40.04 -1.37 45.20
C VAL A 688 39.16 -0.98 46.41
N PHE A 689 38.20 -0.06 46.25
CA PHE A 689 37.33 0.41 47.34
C PHE A 689 36.06 -0.42 47.54
N SER A 690 35.82 -1.41 46.69
CA SER A 690 34.73 -2.36 46.89
C SER A 690 35.02 -3.20 48.14
N HIS A 691 34.10 -3.21 49.11
CA HIS A 691 34.15 -3.98 50.35
C HIS A 691 34.22 -5.51 50.16
N VAL A 692 34.33 -5.97 48.91
CA VAL A 692 34.30 -7.36 48.46
C VAL A 692 35.57 -7.78 47.70
N ASN A 693 36.48 -6.85 47.39
CA ASN A 693 37.71 -7.14 46.66
C ASN A 693 38.95 -6.95 47.56
N GLU A 694 39.81 -7.97 47.63
CA GLU A 694 41.06 -7.95 48.43
C GLU A 694 42.34 -7.96 47.54
N GLY A 695 42.23 -7.60 46.25
CA GLY A 695 43.34 -7.65 45.28
C GLY A 695 43.93 -6.30 44.88
N GLU A 696 45.11 -6.33 44.25
CA GLU A 696 45.77 -5.16 43.65
C GLU A 696 45.50 -5.12 42.13
N MET A 697 45.15 -3.95 41.59
CA MET A 697 44.95 -3.70 40.15
C MET A 697 45.67 -2.41 39.76
N ASN A 698 46.25 -2.38 38.55
CA ASN A 698 46.93 -1.21 38.00
C ASN A 698 46.67 -1.10 36.50
N LEU A 699 45.46 -0.71 36.12
CA LEU A 699 45.10 -0.44 34.72
C LEU A 699 45.85 0.78 34.16
N GLY A 700 46.33 1.68 35.03
CA GLY A 700 47.23 2.78 34.65
C GLY A 700 48.56 2.33 34.02
N ASP A 701 48.98 1.07 34.24
CA ASP A 701 50.15 0.49 33.58
C ASP A 701 50.03 0.50 32.04
N ALA A 702 48.83 0.28 31.50
CA ALA A 702 48.60 0.30 30.05
C ALA A 702 48.87 1.70 29.45
N THR A 703 48.55 2.76 30.20
CA THR A 703 48.89 4.14 29.82
C THR A 703 50.39 4.37 29.80
N THR A 704 51.08 3.97 30.88
CA THR A 704 52.55 4.11 30.98
C THR A 704 53.25 3.31 29.87
N SER A 705 52.73 2.12 29.58
CA SER A 705 53.21 1.22 28.53
C SER A 705 52.99 1.81 27.13
N ALA A 706 51.85 2.44 26.88
CA ALA A 706 51.59 3.13 25.61
C ALA A 706 52.61 4.25 25.37
N PHE A 707 52.86 5.11 26.36
CA PHE A 707 53.88 6.17 26.24
C PHE A 707 55.30 5.62 26.11
N THR A 708 55.63 4.54 26.82
CA THR A 708 56.92 3.85 26.64
C THR A 708 57.11 3.40 25.19
N ILE A 709 56.06 2.89 24.56
CA ILE A 709 56.08 2.49 23.15
C ILE A 709 56.17 3.71 22.23
N PHE A 710 55.37 4.75 22.46
CA PHE A 710 55.36 5.98 21.65
C PHE A 710 56.74 6.66 21.64
N ASP A 711 57.38 6.76 22.80
CA ASP A 711 58.74 7.28 22.94
C ASP A 711 59.75 6.42 22.15
N GLU A 712 59.58 5.09 22.18
CA GLU A 712 60.50 4.17 21.52
C GLU A 712 60.37 4.18 19.99
N ILE A 713 59.15 4.34 19.46
CA ILE A 713 58.92 4.51 18.02
C ILE A 713 59.18 5.94 17.55
N GLY A 714 59.47 6.88 18.46
CA GLY A 714 59.79 8.27 18.16
C GLY A 714 58.58 9.07 17.66
N VAL A 715 57.38 8.77 18.16
CA VAL A 715 56.14 9.47 17.82
C VAL A 715 55.71 10.31 19.01
N ASP A 716 55.67 11.64 18.83
CA ASP A 716 55.18 12.56 19.84
C ASP A 716 53.66 12.39 19.99
N VAL A 717 53.18 12.18 21.22
CA VAL A 717 51.75 12.01 21.53
C VAL A 717 51.40 12.85 22.76
N SER A 718 50.33 13.64 22.68
CA SER A 718 49.83 14.43 23.81
C SER A 718 48.89 13.60 24.67
N TYR A 719 49.15 13.54 25.98
CA TYR A 719 48.24 12.91 26.93
C TYR A 719 46.98 13.75 27.09
N LEU A 720 45.81 13.18 26.81
CA LEU A 720 44.51 13.80 27.06
C LEU A 720 43.88 13.10 28.27
N GLY A 721 44.29 13.51 29.47
CA GLY A 721 43.87 12.87 30.71
C GLY A 721 42.45 13.20 31.15
N ARG A 722 42.06 12.60 32.29
CA ARG A 722 40.78 12.87 32.98
C ARG A 722 40.73 14.23 33.67
N ASP A 723 41.84 14.97 33.66
CA ASP A 723 41.94 16.38 34.07
C ASP A 723 41.59 17.35 32.93
N PHE A 724 41.53 16.87 31.68
CA PHE A 724 41.19 17.66 30.48
C PHE A 724 39.92 17.18 29.77
N LEU A 725 39.77 15.86 29.59
CA LEU A 725 38.56 15.25 29.00
C LEU A 725 37.68 14.60 30.06
N LYS A 726 36.38 14.79 29.89
CA LYS A 726 35.36 14.05 30.61
C LYS A 726 35.27 12.60 30.14
N CYS A 727 34.52 11.77 30.84
CA CYS A 727 34.33 10.37 30.48
C CYS A 727 33.75 10.29 29.07
N CYS A 728 34.18 9.28 28.29
CA CYS A 728 33.65 9.07 26.94
C CYS A 728 32.13 8.87 26.90
N GLY A 729 31.50 8.52 28.03
CA GLY A 729 30.06 8.34 28.18
C GLY A 729 29.53 6.98 27.72
N HIS A 730 30.42 6.02 27.39
CA HIS A 730 30.04 4.68 26.93
C HIS A 730 29.00 4.01 27.84
N ASP A 731 29.25 4.03 29.16
CA ASP A 731 28.40 3.36 30.13
C ASP A 731 27.04 4.02 30.24
N GLN A 732 27.01 5.36 30.28
CA GLN A 732 25.79 6.15 30.35
C GLN A 732 24.90 5.88 29.15
N LYS A 733 25.47 5.85 27.94
CA LYS A 733 24.75 5.53 26.71
C LYS A 733 24.05 4.17 26.82
N TRP A 734 24.81 3.12 27.10
CA TRP A 734 24.28 1.75 27.12
C TRP A 734 23.44 1.42 28.37
N GLN A 735 23.52 2.24 29.43
CA GLN A 735 22.58 2.25 30.55
C GLN A 735 21.23 2.90 30.20
N GLY A 736 21.11 3.60 29.07
CA GLY A 736 19.92 4.37 28.69
C GLY A 736 19.88 5.78 29.30
N LEU A 737 20.98 6.26 29.87
CA LEU A 737 21.13 7.61 30.43
C LEU A 737 21.54 8.61 29.34
N THR A 738 20.72 8.73 28.29
CA THR A 738 21.02 9.51 27.08
C THR A 738 21.36 10.98 27.39
N GLU A 739 20.67 11.60 28.35
CA GLU A 739 20.94 12.99 28.74
C GLU A 739 22.35 13.17 29.34
N VAL A 740 22.78 12.25 30.19
CA VAL A 740 24.12 12.27 30.78
C VAL A 740 25.18 12.04 29.70
N PHE A 741 24.92 11.08 28.80
CA PHE A 741 25.79 10.81 27.65
C PHE A 741 25.95 12.05 26.75
N ASP A 742 24.85 12.70 26.37
CA ASP A 742 24.87 13.86 25.47
C ASP A 742 25.64 15.05 26.08
N LYS A 743 25.50 15.29 27.39
CA LYS A 743 26.27 16.33 28.09
C LYS A 743 27.78 16.03 28.09
N LEU A 744 28.17 14.79 28.44
CA LEU A 744 29.58 14.36 28.42
C LEU A 744 30.17 14.47 27.01
N LYS A 745 29.42 13.99 26.02
CA LYS A 745 29.79 14.03 24.60
C LYS A 745 29.99 15.47 24.11
N ALA A 746 29.04 16.37 24.38
CA ALA A 746 29.12 17.76 23.94
C ALA A 746 30.36 18.49 24.48
N TYR A 747 30.69 18.27 25.76
CA TYR A 747 31.91 18.82 26.38
C TYR A 747 33.18 18.30 25.69
N ASN A 748 33.29 16.97 25.56
CA ASN A 748 34.46 16.32 24.99
C ASN A 748 34.65 16.67 23.51
N GLN A 749 33.59 16.66 22.70
CA GLN A 749 33.64 17.05 21.30
C GLN A 749 34.21 18.45 21.15
N LYS A 750 33.71 19.40 21.94
CA LYS A 750 34.19 20.78 21.93
C LYS A 750 35.69 20.84 22.27
N LYS A 751 36.13 20.17 23.33
CA LYS A 751 37.55 20.14 23.73
C LYS A 751 38.46 19.51 22.69
N ILE A 752 38.06 18.39 22.11
CA ILE A 752 38.81 17.66 21.09
C ILE A 752 38.90 18.47 19.79
N GLN A 753 37.83 19.15 19.37
CA GLN A 753 37.88 20.02 18.20
C GLN A 753 38.72 21.28 18.43
N GLN A 754 38.73 21.80 19.66
CA GLN A 754 39.52 22.97 20.03
C GLN A 754 41.00 22.66 20.30
N SER A 755 41.35 21.40 20.56
CA SER A 755 42.75 21.01 20.82
C SER A 755 43.64 21.05 19.58
N GLY A 756 43.05 21.06 18.37
CA GLY A 756 43.80 21.09 17.12
C GLY A 756 44.48 19.77 16.76
N ILE A 757 44.18 18.67 17.47
CA ILE A 757 44.64 17.33 17.11
C ILE A 757 43.97 16.87 15.81
N ASP A 758 44.67 16.08 15.00
CA ASP A 758 44.11 15.41 13.82
C ASP A 758 43.79 13.94 14.09
N THR A 759 44.36 13.36 15.15
CA THR A 759 44.21 11.94 15.48
C THR A 759 43.97 11.76 16.98
N LEU A 760 42.90 11.04 17.33
CA LEU A 760 42.58 10.64 18.70
C LEU A 760 42.80 9.14 18.85
N VAL A 761 43.76 8.75 19.68
CA VAL A 761 44.11 7.36 19.98
C VAL A 761 43.57 6.96 21.35
N SER A 762 43.00 5.76 21.45
CA SER A 762 42.52 5.20 22.72
C SER A 762 42.88 3.73 22.85
N SER A 763 43.38 3.33 24.02
CA SER A 763 43.65 1.93 24.40
C SER A 763 42.42 1.21 24.93
N CYS A 764 41.36 1.95 25.26
CA CYS A 764 40.10 1.35 25.67
C CYS A 764 39.20 1.10 24.45
N ALA A 765 38.90 -0.17 24.18
CA ALA A 765 37.97 -0.58 23.12
C ALA A 765 36.58 0.07 23.23
N GLU A 766 36.10 0.33 24.47
CA GLU A 766 34.82 1.01 24.69
C GLU A 766 34.89 2.49 24.30
N CYS A 767 35.93 3.20 24.76
CA CYS A 767 36.14 4.60 24.45
C CYS A 767 36.36 4.79 22.94
N PHE A 768 37.22 3.97 22.33
CA PHE A 768 37.47 3.97 20.89
C PHE A 768 36.17 3.82 20.10
N ARG A 769 35.38 2.78 20.38
CA ARG A 769 34.07 2.57 19.72
C ARG A 769 33.17 3.78 19.88
N THR A 770 33.10 4.35 21.09
CA THR A 770 32.19 5.46 21.39
C THR A 770 32.61 6.75 20.70
N PHE A 771 33.89 7.12 20.73
CA PHE A 771 34.40 8.26 19.96
C PHE A 771 34.26 8.05 18.45
N ALA A 772 34.51 6.84 17.95
CA ALA A 772 34.48 6.58 16.51
C ALA A 772 33.04 6.49 15.93
N ARG A 773 32.06 6.05 16.72
CA ARG A 773 30.67 5.81 16.23
C ARG A 773 29.63 6.78 16.75
N ASP A 774 29.79 7.26 17.98
CA ASP A 774 28.74 8.05 18.63
C ASP A 774 29.04 9.55 18.64
N TYR A 775 30.30 9.95 18.48
CA TYR A 775 30.70 11.36 18.45
C TYR A 775 30.75 11.87 17.00
N GLU A 776 30.34 13.13 16.80
CA GLU A 776 30.61 13.87 15.56
C GLU A 776 31.96 14.59 15.69
N LEU A 777 33.05 13.91 15.29
CA LEU A 777 34.39 14.48 15.22
C LEU A 777 34.77 14.69 13.75
N GLU A 778 34.49 15.88 13.22
CA GLU A 778 34.86 16.25 11.85
C GLU A 778 36.39 16.36 11.74
N ASP A 779 36.96 15.84 10.64
CA ASP A 779 38.38 15.88 10.31
C ASP A 779 39.36 15.28 11.36
N ILE A 780 38.87 14.49 12.33
CA ILE A 780 39.69 13.81 13.34
C ILE A 780 39.63 12.30 13.15
N LYS A 781 40.79 11.67 12.95
CA LYS A 781 40.95 10.21 12.83
C LYS A 781 40.90 9.60 14.23
N VAL A 782 39.88 8.80 14.53
CA VAL A 782 39.81 8.03 15.79
C VAL A 782 40.40 6.65 15.56
N MET A 783 41.37 6.24 16.37
CA MET A 783 42.06 4.95 16.24
C MET A 783 42.17 4.20 17.57
N HIS A 784 42.11 2.88 17.52
CA HIS A 784 42.54 2.07 18.65
C HIS A 784 44.08 2.02 18.70
N THR A 785 44.68 1.90 19.89
CA THR A 785 46.15 1.87 20.01
C THR A 785 46.80 0.79 19.16
N THR A 786 46.18 -0.39 19.04
CA THR A 786 46.72 -1.48 18.20
C THR A 786 46.76 -1.12 16.71
N GLU A 787 45.72 -0.48 16.19
CA GLU A 787 45.71 0.01 14.80
C GLU A 787 46.74 1.13 14.62
N PHE A 788 46.83 2.04 15.59
CA PHE A 788 47.75 3.17 15.54
C PHE A 788 49.21 2.71 15.49
N LEU A 789 49.60 1.74 16.32
CA LEU A 789 50.96 1.22 16.32
C LEU A 789 51.34 0.60 14.95
N LEU A 790 50.44 -0.16 14.32
CA LEU A 790 50.69 -0.71 12.99
C LEU A 790 50.75 0.38 11.91
N ASP A 791 49.87 1.38 11.98
CA ASP A 791 49.85 2.53 11.04
C ASP A 791 51.14 3.35 11.14
N GLN A 792 51.75 3.45 12.32
CA GLN A 792 53.07 4.08 12.53
C GLN A 792 54.26 3.17 12.17
N GLY A 793 54.01 1.95 11.67
CA GLY A 793 55.06 1.04 11.24
C GLY A 793 55.84 0.40 12.40
N PHE A 794 55.16 0.04 13.49
CA PHE A 794 55.76 -0.63 14.63
C PHE A 794 56.48 -1.94 14.20
N ASP A 795 57.82 -1.91 14.16
CA ASP A 795 58.70 -3.06 14.03
C ASP A 795 59.93 -2.86 14.92
N MET A 796 59.85 -3.39 16.14
CA MET A 796 60.91 -3.25 17.14
C MET A 796 61.80 -4.50 17.24
N SER A 797 61.59 -5.52 16.39
CA SER A 797 62.26 -6.82 16.45
C SER A 797 62.37 -7.33 17.90
N LEU A 798 61.22 -7.38 18.59
CA LEU A 798 61.14 -7.76 20.00
C LEU A 798 61.33 -9.26 20.16
N LYS A 799 61.91 -9.69 21.27
CA LYS A 799 62.14 -11.10 21.59
C LYS A 799 61.95 -11.35 23.07
N VAL A 800 61.11 -12.32 23.41
CA VAL A 800 60.91 -12.76 24.80
C VAL A 800 62.17 -13.43 25.36
N ALA A 801 62.40 -13.28 26.67
CA ALA A 801 63.54 -13.93 27.33
C ALA A 801 63.46 -15.47 27.31
N GLU A 802 62.25 -16.01 27.47
CA GLU A 802 61.93 -17.43 27.41
C GLU A 802 60.73 -17.62 26.47
N GLU A 803 60.72 -18.69 25.67
CA GLU A 803 59.60 -18.99 24.78
C GLU A 803 58.31 -19.11 25.60
N THR A 804 57.26 -18.40 25.20
CA THR A 804 56.03 -18.29 25.97
C THR A 804 54.82 -18.49 25.08
N THR A 805 53.79 -19.15 25.63
CA THR A 805 52.51 -19.37 24.96
C THR A 805 51.49 -18.40 25.50
N VAL A 806 50.89 -17.61 24.61
CA VAL A 806 49.87 -16.62 24.96
C VAL A 806 48.58 -16.90 24.22
N THR A 807 47.46 -16.47 24.78
CA THR A 807 46.17 -16.46 24.09
C THR A 807 45.59 -15.05 24.03
N TYR A 808 44.65 -14.79 23.13
CA TYR A 808 44.06 -13.46 22.96
C TYR A 808 42.55 -13.46 23.16
N HIS A 809 42.05 -12.57 24.03
CA HIS A 809 40.62 -12.32 24.20
C HIS A 809 40.19 -11.13 23.34
N ASP A 810 39.36 -11.39 22.33
CA ASP A 810 38.72 -10.38 21.48
C ASP A 810 37.68 -9.55 22.26
N PRO A 811 37.94 -8.25 22.53
CA PRO A 811 36.93 -7.40 23.15
C PRO A 811 35.74 -7.21 22.20
N CYS A 812 34.51 -7.39 22.68
CA CYS A 812 33.31 -7.31 21.84
C CYS A 812 33.14 -5.96 21.12
N ARG A 813 33.58 -4.85 21.75
CA ARG A 813 33.54 -3.50 21.16
C ARG A 813 34.61 -3.29 20.08
N LEU A 814 35.77 -3.92 20.20
CA LEU A 814 36.86 -3.82 19.23
C LEU A 814 36.61 -4.75 18.04
N GLY A 815 36.28 -6.02 18.33
CA GLY A 815 35.96 -7.04 17.34
C GLY A 815 34.59 -6.82 16.70
N ARG A 816 33.52 -7.30 17.33
CA ARG A 816 32.19 -7.37 16.69
C ARG A 816 31.62 -6.02 16.25
N GLN A 817 31.97 -4.94 16.96
CA GLN A 817 31.47 -3.61 16.62
C GLN A 817 32.42 -2.78 15.77
N MET A 818 33.74 -3.01 15.77
CA MET A 818 34.65 -2.17 14.98
C MET A 818 35.39 -2.94 13.88
N GLY A 819 35.34 -4.27 13.89
CA GLY A 819 35.92 -5.15 12.88
C GLY A 819 37.43 -5.37 13.04
N ILE A 820 37.99 -4.98 14.18
CA ILE A 820 39.44 -5.05 14.48
C ILE A 820 39.70 -6.36 15.21
N TYR A 821 40.38 -7.27 14.53
CA TYR A 821 40.65 -8.62 14.98
C TYR A 821 42.11 -9.01 14.73
N GLU A 822 42.64 -8.66 13.56
CA GLU A 822 43.99 -9.05 13.15
C GLU A 822 45.05 -8.13 13.74
N GLU A 823 44.76 -6.84 13.89
CA GLU A 823 45.73 -5.83 14.32
C GLU A 823 46.37 -6.15 15.69
N PRO A 824 45.61 -6.56 16.73
CA PRO A 824 46.20 -7.02 17.99
C PRO A 824 47.03 -8.30 17.81
N ARG A 825 46.60 -9.23 16.94
CA ARG A 825 47.28 -10.51 16.70
C ARG A 825 48.61 -10.32 15.97
N GLU A 826 48.64 -9.45 14.96
CA GLU A 826 49.86 -9.08 14.23
C GLU A 826 50.92 -8.50 15.18
N LEU A 827 50.50 -7.61 16.08
CA LEU A 827 51.40 -7.06 17.10
C LEU A 827 51.95 -8.14 18.04
N ILE A 828 51.11 -9.07 18.52
CA ILE A 828 51.54 -10.16 19.40
C ILE A 828 52.52 -11.10 18.68
N GLN A 829 52.20 -11.48 17.43
CA GLN A 829 53.01 -12.40 16.63
C GLN A 829 54.31 -11.78 16.13
N SER A 830 54.42 -10.45 16.14
CA SER A 830 55.67 -9.74 15.80
C SER A 830 56.80 -9.97 16.81
N VAL A 831 56.48 -10.49 18.01
CA VAL A 831 57.45 -10.76 19.07
C VAL A 831 58.05 -12.17 18.90
N GLU A 832 59.36 -12.26 18.65
CA GLU A 832 60.07 -13.52 18.49
C GLU A 832 60.02 -14.35 19.79
N GLY A 833 59.64 -15.63 19.68
CA GLY A 833 59.53 -16.56 20.82
C GLY A 833 58.14 -16.61 21.46
N VAL A 834 57.16 -15.87 20.94
CA VAL A 834 55.76 -15.95 21.35
C VAL A 834 54.99 -16.92 20.46
N SER A 835 54.26 -17.85 21.08
CA SER A 835 53.29 -18.71 20.39
C SER A 835 51.87 -18.29 20.75
N LEU A 836 51.17 -17.63 19.82
CA LEU A 836 49.75 -17.28 19.99
C LEU A 836 48.88 -18.52 19.71
N VAL A 837 48.09 -18.92 20.70
CA VAL A 837 47.09 -20.00 20.59
C VAL A 837 45.68 -19.44 20.79
N GLU A 838 44.76 -19.78 19.90
CA GLU A 838 43.38 -19.30 19.96
C GLU A 838 42.55 -20.17 20.91
N MET A 839 41.63 -19.51 21.64
CA MET A 839 40.56 -20.19 22.39
C MET A 839 39.54 -20.79 21.42
N GLU A 840 38.72 -21.74 21.91
CA GLU A 840 37.64 -22.38 21.12
C GLU A 840 36.74 -21.33 20.46
N HIS A 841 36.32 -20.32 21.22
CA HIS A 841 35.59 -19.17 20.72
C HIS A 841 36.54 -17.97 20.52
N SER A 842 36.86 -17.63 19.28
CA SER A 842 37.74 -16.50 18.90
C SER A 842 37.14 -15.68 17.76
N GLY A 843 37.66 -14.48 17.53
CA GLY A 843 37.20 -13.60 16.46
C GLY A 843 35.74 -13.17 16.62
N GLU A 844 34.94 -13.33 15.57
CA GLU A 844 33.51 -12.96 15.59
C GLU A 844 32.68 -13.76 16.61
N ASP A 845 33.11 -14.99 16.89
CA ASP A 845 32.44 -15.94 17.79
C ASP A 845 32.92 -15.81 19.25
N ALA A 846 33.86 -14.91 19.56
CA ALA A 846 34.43 -14.78 20.90
C ALA A 846 33.39 -14.50 22.00
N MET A 847 33.49 -15.20 23.14
CA MET A 847 32.58 -14.95 24.27
C MET A 847 32.81 -13.55 24.86
N CYS A 848 31.73 -12.91 25.31
CA CYS A 848 31.82 -11.64 26.05
C CYS A 848 32.45 -11.87 27.44
N CYS A 849 33.19 -10.89 27.97
CA CYS A 849 33.67 -10.88 29.36
C CYS A 849 32.55 -10.86 30.42
N GLY A 850 31.29 -10.83 30.00
CA GLY A 850 30.11 -11.00 30.86
C GLY A 850 29.54 -9.71 31.44
N VAL A 851 30.22 -8.57 31.29
CA VAL A 851 29.74 -7.30 31.84
C VAL A 851 29.58 -6.25 30.76
N SER A 852 28.42 -5.61 30.74
CA SER A 852 28.13 -4.42 29.96
C SER A 852 27.86 -3.26 30.90
N SER A 853 28.54 -2.14 30.67
CA SER A 853 28.22 -0.85 31.29
C SER A 853 28.14 -0.87 32.82
N MET A 854 28.95 -1.73 33.45
CA MET A 854 28.95 -1.97 34.90
C MET A 854 27.60 -2.42 35.50
N MET A 855 26.68 -2.94 34.67
CA MET A 855 25.32 -3.31 35.09
C MET A 855 25.20 -4.79 35.50
N SER A 856 26.05 -5.65 34.94
CA SER A 856 25.90 -7.10 35.06
C SER A 856 26.90 -7.73 36.02
N CYS A 857 27.43 -7.02 37.03
CA CYS A 857 28.38 -7.58 37.99
C CYS A 857 27.66 -8.46 39.05
N ASN A 858 27.22 -9.64 38.65
CA ASN A 858 26.47 -10.60 39.48
C ASN A 858 26.90 -12.06 39.21
N GLU A 859 26.33 -13.03 39.95
CA GLU A 859 26.65 -14.46 39.81
C GLU A 859 26.38 -14.99 38.39
N ASN A 860 25.39 -14.44 37.72
CA ASN A 860 25.02 -14.80 36.36
C ASN A 860 26.12 -14.43 35.35
N ALA A 861 26.64 -13.20 35.38
CA ALA A 861 27.79 -12.81 34.56
C ALA A 861 29.11 -13.48 34.99
N ARG A 862 29.22 -13.85 36.27
CA ARG A 862 30.36 -14.63 36.78
C ARG A 862 30.48 -15.96 36.05
N ALA A 863 29.37 -16.65 35.76
CA ALA A 863 29.38 -17.90 35.00
C ALA A 863 30.01 -17.75 33.60
N LEU A 864 29.77 -16.64 32.90
CA LEU A 864 30.44 -16.35 31.61
C LEU A 864 31.95 -16.17 31.77
N ARG A 865 32.38 -15.44 32.79
CA ARG A 865 33.81 -15.23 33.06
C ARG A 865 34.50 -16.54 33.40
N ILE A 866 33.86 -17.40 34.19
CA ILE A 866 34.36 -18.76 34.48
C ILE A 866 34.48 -19.57 33.19
N ALA A 867 33.43 -19.62 32.36
CA ALA A 867 33.47 -20.34 31.09
C ALA A 867 34.64 -19.86 30.21
N ARG A 868 34.85 -18.53 30.14
CA ARG A 868 35.97 -17.97 29.38
C ARG A 868 37.34 -18.26 30.01
N MET A 869 37.47 -18.25 31.34
CA MET A 869 38.72 -18.66 32.01
C MET A 869 39.05 -20.13 31.79
N GLU A 870 38.05 -21.01 31.74
CA GLU A 870 38.25 -22.43 31.41
C GLU A 870 38.72 -22.60 29.95
N GLU A 871 38.25 -21.76 29.01
CA GLU A 871 38.81 -21.74 27.65
C GLU A 871 40.26 -21.28 27.61
N ILE A 872 40.61 -20.24 28.36
CA ILE A 872 42.01 -19.80 28.48
C ILE A 872 42.86 -20.98 28.96
N LYS A 873 42.43 -21.64 30.03
CA LYS A 873 43.13 -22.80 30.59
C LYS A 873 43.22 -23.98 29.63
N SER A 874 42.19 -24.22 28.82
CA SER A 874 42.18 -25.33 27.86
C SER A 874 43.18 -25.13 26.72
N THR A 875 43.56 -23.88 26.40
CA THR A 875 44.64 -23.60 25.45
C THR A 875 46.03 -23.94 25.99
N GLY A 876 46.19 -24.01 27.31
CA GLY A 876 47.49 -24.19 27.97
C GLY A 876 48.37 -22.94 27.99
N ALA A 877 47.83 -21.76 27.64
CA ALA A 877 48.54 -20.49 27.74
C ALA A 877 48.60 -19.99 29.20
N ASP A 878 49.77 -19.53 29.63
CA ASP A 878 49.96 -18.93 30.97
C ASP A 878 49.57 -17.44 31.00
N THR A 879 49.47 -16.81 29.83
CA THR A 879 49.12 -15.39 29.69
C THR A 879 47.97 -15.21 28.71
N MET A 880 46.93 -14.48 29.14
CA MET A 880 45.88 -13.98 28.28
C MET A 880 46.10 -12.48 28.01
N LEU A 881 46.16 -12.15 26.73
CA LEU A 881 46.26 -10.79 26.24
C LEU A 881 44.89 -10.29 25.80
N THR A 882 44.63 -9.00 26.00
CA THR A 882 43.44 -8.33 25.45
C THR A 882 43.76 -6.87 25.12
N SER A 883 42.83 -6.18 24.48
CA SER A 883 43.00 -4.79 24.04
C SER A 883 41.87 -3.91 24.57
N CYS A 884 41.53 -4.12 25.85
CA CYS A 884 40.48 -3.41 26.53
C CYS A 884 40.73 -3.46 28.04
N PRO A 885 41.08 -2.34 28.69
CA PRO A 885 41.29 -2.27 30.14
C PRO A 885 40.07 -2.74 30.94
N LYS A 886 38.86 -2.57 30.40
CA LYS A 886 37.65 -3.07 31.05
C LYS A 886 37.48 -4.58 30.93
N CYS A 887 37.97 -5.23 29.88
CA CYS A 887 38.04 -6.69 29.87
C CYS A 887 39.02 -7.18 30.94
N VAL A 888 40.21 -6.56 31.02
CA VAL A 888 41.20 -6.86 32.07
C VAL A 888 40.58 -6.74 33.46
N SER A 889 39.91 -5.63 33.75
CA SER A 889 39.31 -5.38 35.08
C SER A 889 38.30 -6.46 35.50
N HIS A 890 37.45 -6.91 34.57
CA HIS A 890 36.42 -7.91 34.87
C HIS A 890 36.97 -9.32 35.02
N PHE A 891 38.04 -9.67 34.29
CA PHE A 891 38.71 -10.95 34.47
C PHE A 891 39.56 -10.98 35.75
N GLU A 892 40.25 -9.89 36.09
CA GLU A 892 40.96 -9.76 37.38
C GLU A 892 40.00 -9.77 38.57
N CYS A 893 38.81 -9.18 38.44
CA CYS A 893 37.75 -9.29 39.45
C CYS A 893 37.41 -10.74 39.81
N LEU A 894 37.41 -11.67 38.84
CA LEU A 894 37.17 -13.09 39.11
C LEU A 894 38.34 -13.71 39.89
N LYS A 895 39.58 -13.26 39.65
CA LYS A 895 40.76 -13.72 40.39
C LYS A 895 40.78 -13.23 41.84
N PHE A 896 40.20 -12.07 42.13
CA PHE A 896 40.08 -11.54 43.50
C PHE A 896 39.20 -12.40 44.42
N GLU A 897 38.40 -13.30 43.85
CA GLU A 897 37.65 -14.29 44.63
C GLU A 897 38.54 -15.39 45.24
N GLY A 898 39.82 -15.47 44.84
CA GLY A 898 40.80 -16.40 45.43
C GLY A 898 40.70 -17.84 44.91
N ASP A 899 40.13 -18.06 43.72
CA ASP A 899 40.12 -19.38 43.09
C ASP A 899 41.53 -19.76 42.60
N GLU A 900 42.18 -20.68 43.29
CA GLU A 900 43.53 -21.17 42.97
C GLU A 900 43.68 -21.66 41.53
N ARG A 901 42.58 -22.08 40.86
CA ARG A 901 42.63 -22.57 39.48
C ARG A 901 43.03 -21.51 38.46
N TYR A 902 42.87 -20.23 38.77
CA TYR A 902 43.14 -19.10 37.88
C TYR A 902 44.26 -18.18 38.38
N ALA A 903 44.83 -18.47 39.56
CA ALA A 903 45.84 -17.64 40.21
C ALA A 903 47.09 -17.45 39.33
N ASP A 904 47.49 -18.49 38.61
CA ASP A 904 48.69 -18.49 37.77
C ASP A 904 48.48 -17.84 36.39
N ILE A 905 47.24 -17.54 36.00
CA ILE A 905 46.95 -16.92 34.69
C ILE A 905 47.24 -15.42 34.76
N LYS A 906 48.23 -14.98 33.98
CA LYS A 906 48.55 -13.55 33.82
C LYS A 906 47.59 -12.92 32.82
N ILE A 907 46.99 -11.78 33.16
CA ILE A 907 46.08 -11.04 32.28
C ILE A 907 46.72 -9.70 31.99
N LEU A 908 46.98 -9.40 30.73
CA LEU A 908 47.63 -8.16 30.32
C LEU A 908 46.92 -7.50 29.16
N ASP A 909 47.06 -6.19 29.08
CA ASP A 909 46.82 -5.49 27.82
C ASP A 909 47.96 -5.77 26.83
N VAL A 910 47.65 -5.84 25.53
CA VAL A 910 48.64 -6.01 24.46
C VAL A 910 49.73 -4.94 24.53
N VAL A 911 49.40 -3.68 24.84
CA VAL A 911 50.44 -2.64 24.94
C VAL A 911 51.36 -2.84 26.14
N SER A 912 50.83 -3.30 27.28
CA SER A 912 51.63 -3.64 28.45
C SER A 912 52.58 -4.80 28.17
N PHE A 913 52.10 -5.81 27.44
CA PHE A 913 52.94 -6.93 27.02
C PHE A 913 54.10 -6.48 26.13
N LEU A 914 53.83 -5.65 25.11
CA LEU A 914 54.86 -5.13 24.20
C LEU A 914 55.88 -4.24 24.93
N ALA A 915 55.42 -3.36 25.82
CA ALA A 915 56.28 -2.48 26.60
C ALA A 915 57.21 -3.26 27.55
N GLN A 916 56.74 -4.36 28.15
CA GLN A 916 57.59 -5.26 28.94
C GLN A 916 58.76 -5.79 28.09
N GLN A 917 58.50 -6.19 26.84
CA GLN A 917 59.55 -6.69 25.94
C GLN A 917 60.54 -5.59 25.54
N ILE A 918 60.09 -4.35 25.35
CA ILE A 918 60.96 -3.20 25.09
C ILE A 918 61.88 -2.95 26.29
N ASN A 919 61.34 -2.95 27.51
CA ASN A 919 62.10 -2.71 28.73
C ASN A 919 63.13 -3.82 28.98
N GLU A 920 62.77 -5.09 28.81
CA GLU A 920 63.71 -6.21 28.91
C GLU A 920 64.85 -6.12 27.88
N LYS A 921 64.53 -5.71 26.64
CA LYS A 921 65.54 -5.47 25.59
C LYS A 921 66.51 -4.36 26.01
N LYS A 922 66.00 -3.25 26.59
CA LYS A 922 66.82 -2.14 27.10
C LYS A 922 67.72 -2.57 28.26
N GLU A 923 67.21 -3.33 29.21
CA GLU A 923 68.00 -3.84 30.34
C GLU A 923 69.15 -4.74 29.87
N LYS A 924 68.89 -5.64 28.92
CA LYS A 924 69.92 -6.51 28.32
C LYS A 924 71.00 -5.70 27.58
N LEU A 925 70.62 -4.62 26.88
CA LEU A 925 71.57 -3.71 26.21
C LEU A 925 72.37 -2.87 27.22
N GLY A 926 71.74 -2.40 28.30
CA GLY A 926 72.38 -1.62 29.36
C GLY A 926 73.41 -2.41 30.17
N GLN A 927 73.19 -3.72 30.38
CA GLN A 927 74.15 -4.61 31.07
C GLN A 927 75.42 -4.93 30.25
N GLN A 928 75.46 -4.64 28.94
CA GLN A 928 76.62 -4.93 28.08
C GLN A 928 77.69 -3.82 28.02
N THR A 929 77.52 -2.71 28.77
CA THR A 929 78.53 -1.63 28.82
C THR A 929 79.30 -1.64 30.16
N PRO A 930 80.56 -2.10 30.24
CA PRO A 930 81.34 -1.98 31.46
C PRO A 930 81.80 -0.53 31.65
N ILE A 931 81.56 0.00 32.85
CA ILE A 931 82.07 1.29 33.33
C ILE A 931 83.60 1.23 33.36
N ALA A 932 84.27 1.90 32.42
CA ALA A 932 85.70 2.18 32.52
C ALA A 932 85.90 3.35 33.49
N VAL A 933 86.22 3.03 34.74
CA VAL A 933 86.81 3.98 35.68
C VAL A 933 88.27 4.17 35.27
N GLU A 934 88.60 5.28 34.61
CA GLU A 934 89.99 5.72 34.45
C GLU A 934 90.46 6.39 35.76
N THR A 935 91.22 5.62 36.55
CA THR A 935 92.25 6.18 37.42
C THR A 935 93.49 6.46 36.59
N GLU A 936 94.05 7.67 36.65
CA GLU A 936 95.52 7.87 36.76
C GLU A 936 95.94 9.33 37.04
N ALA A 937 96.81 9.44 38.07
CA ALA A 937 97.89 10.40 38.35
C ALA A 937 97.63 11.91 38.49
#